data_AF-A0A9X1QEU5-F1
#
_entry.id   AF-A0A9X1QEU5-F1
#
_cell.length_a   1.000
_cell.length_b   1.000
_cell.length_c   1.000
_cell.angle_alpha   90.00
_cell.angle_beta   90.00
_cell.angle_gamma   90.00
#
_symmetry.space_group_name_H-M   'P 1'
#
loop_
_entity.id
_entity.type
_entity.pdbx_description
1 polymer ?
#
loop_
_entity_poly.entity_id
_entity_poly.type
_entity_poly.pdbx_seq_one_letter_code
_entity_poly.pdbx_strand_id
1 'polypeptide(L)'
;MKFQKPSVGPRLAGLSAAILLAVLGSAYRGPATTFTPKPATIAGFSDVKRPREAWVLRSVLDARPRILSIALHDNLWLAYNTKTASLYKAWAGKINFGGPVYTSSHGPQPVSQGTTYMEEPDENPWRLTIDGKEVTPEISYKGHAILNNQVTLKYDLDYQGKKISVEEKPEFFEAGNGKAGFERVFTVANVPAGSELFLNVHLNSLSSDTDYKADGKFLGVIGQETVAGKSFFYINGKLILNNNGKTTLSVSLTKKPAQPQTAQQESKAEMVAGLFAKSDCNTCHNQEVKTVGPAYKAIAERYENNDNNKNALVTKVIKGGAGNWGQIAMSPHPDLKKEDAETMVSYILELDADKERAQAASKLMPRPAYPIVLKSIVPAKVATATEKPGIAVNVYQFSSGIGAVPEINDEMLPVKSGSINALHLDEQDFGDLKDNFAIFASGYINIKKTTNIVFRLVCDDGGKLFIDGKMVIDNGVNHPLQPTDGEIILKPGKHPFKVEYYQGAFGKGLSLQWRPYGTKEFVVVPPSVFTYKGADIKRTGQTPVDVKKEDIPGDRSPLVAVHPSFTLAQARPDNFQPRVGGMDFLADGRMVVSTWDSLGSVYIVDGRKATAPNDIKVKRIAYGLAEPLGLKVVDDEIYIMQKQELTKLVDLNNDELIDEYQTICNGWKVSANFHEFAFGLVYKDGYFYGTLATAINPGGASTKPQIPDRGKVVKISKKDGSFTFAASGLRTPNGIGLGVDNEIFIADNQGDWLPANKIIHLQEGAWYGSRSVDFEGTANKTETPPVVWLTQDEIGNSPSQPGRLNVGPYQNQMIHGDVTHGGIKRVFAEKVNGAYQGAVFRFTQGLEAGVNRLVWSPDGSLYIGGVGSTGNWGHAGKLGYGLQKLTFNNKVAFEMLAVRAKSDGVEIEFTEPLKEGVGETAADYQIRQWWFKPTGDYGGPKLDEEDLAVKSVKVSPDRKKATLQLTGMKSKHMVYIHLNRKTIISQSGNNLWSTEAWYNMNEIPKNLN
;
A
#
# COMPACT_ATOMS: atom_id res chain seq x y z
N MET A 1 64.89 28.11 22.24
CA MET A 1 66.05 27.59 23.01
C MET A 1 65.49 26.61 24.04
N LYS A 2 65.71 25.28 23.93
CA LYS A 2 66.91 24.51 24.38
C LYS A 2 67.01 24.55 25.93
N PHE A 3 67.06 23.47 26.72
CA PHE A 3 67.69 22.15 26.56
C PHE A 3 67.22 21.11 27.64
N GLN A 4 67.26 19.83 27.26
CA GLN A 4 67.70 18.59 27.97
C GLN A 4 67.61 18.40 29.52
N LYS A 5 66.99 17.26 29.94
CA LYS A 5 67.56 15.99 30.52
C LYS A 5 68.87 16.05 31.40
N PRO A 6 69.28 15.00 32.15
CA PRO A 6 68.62 13.76 32.67
C PRO A 6 69.10 13.24 34.07
N SER A 7 68.48 12.14 34.54
CA SER A 7 69.04 10.91 35.17
C SER A 7 69.93 10.92 36.44
N VAL A 8 69.69 9.98 37.39
CA VAL A 8 70.35 8.65 37.64
C VAL A 8 70.05 8.23 39.11
N GLY A 9 69.83 6.91 39.36
CA GLY A 9 69.71 6.27 40.69
C GLY A 9 71.04 6.17 41.47
N PRO A 10 71.34 5.11 42.29
CA PRO A 10 70.63 3.84 42.51
C PRO A 10 70.62 3.26 43.98
N ARG A 11 69.85 2.16 44.14
CA ARG A 11 70.07 0.88 44.89
C ARG A 11 70.77 0.80 46.27
N LEU A 12 70.16 0.01 47.18
CA LEU A 12 70.71 -1.11 48.01
C LEU A 12 69.54 -1.63 48.89
N ALA A 13 68.98 -2.85 48.79
CA ALA A 13 69.46 -4.24 48.97
C ALA A 13 69.69 -4.68 50.44
N GLY A 14 69.03 -5.77 50.86
CA GLY A 14 69.25 -6.52 52.13
C GLY A 14 67.96 -6.72 52.96
N LEU A 15 67.11 -7.75 52.78
CA LEU A 15 67.19 -9.19 53.13
C LEU A 15 67.29 -9.50 54.65
N SER A 16 66.26 -10.23 55.14
CA SER A 16 66.31 -11.38 56.08
C SER A 16 65.57 -11.27 57.44
N ALA A 17 64.41 -11.95 57.48
CA ALA A 17 64.01 -13.06 58.38
C ALA A 17 63.88 -12.90 59.92
N ALA A 18 62.60 -12.95 60.35
CA ALA A 18 61.96 -14.02 61.13
C ALA A 18 61.91 -14.04 62.69
N ILE A 19 60.75 -14.57 63.14
CA ILE A 19 60.33 -15.13 64.46
C ILE A 19 59.76 -14.10 65.47
N LEU A 20 58.73 -14.34 66.28
CA LEU A 20 57.47 -15.14 66.31
C LEU A 20 56.87 -14.80 67.70
N LEU A 21 55.58 -14.50 67.84
CA LEU A 21 54.76 -14.93 68.99
C LEU A 21 53.25 -14.72 68.72
N ALA A 22 52.48 -15.76 68.99
CA ALA A 22 51.03 -15.86 68.80
C ALA A 22 50.26 -15.55 70.09
N VAL A 23 48.95 -15.25 69.99
CA VAL A 23 47.84 -15.97 70.69
C VAL A 23 46.47 -15.56 70.10
N LEU A 24 45.84 -16.55 69.46
CA LEU A 24 44.43 -17.02 69.39
C LEU A 24 43.20 -16.08 69.33
N GLY A 25 42.37 -16.37 68.32
CA GLY A 25 40.93 -16.09 68.24
C GLY A 25 40.31 -16.68 66.95
N SER A 26 39.86 -17.94 67.03
CA SER A 26 39.09 -18.75 66.05
C SER A 26 37.84 -18.07 65.45
N ALA A 27 37.21 -18.45 64.34
CA ALA A 27 37.46 -19.31 63.19
C ALA A 27 36.23 -19.14 62.26
N TYR A 28 36.42 -19.02 60.94
CA TYR A 28 35.47 -19.52 59.92
C TYR A 28 36.24 -19.66 58.59
N ARG A 29 36.43 -20.89 58.13
CA ARG A 29 37.01 -21.24 56.82
C ARG A 29 35.93 -21.89 55.97
N GLY A 30 35.67 -21.33 54.80
CA GLY A 30 35.09 -22.00 53.63
C GLY A 30 35.98 -21.70 52.42
N PRO A 31 36.18 -22.62 51.47
CA PRO A 31 37.26 -22.52 50.50
C PRO A 31 36.88 -21.52 49.39
N ALA A 32 37.71 -20.49 49.19
CA ALA A 32 37.72 -19.73 47.96
C ALA A 32 38.37 -20.59 46.86
N THR A 33 37.56 -21.30 46.08
CA THR A 33 38.01 -21.85 44.80
C THR A 33 38.14 -20.71 43.80
N THR A 34 39.36 -20.22 43.61
CA THR A 34 39.71 -19.29 42.54
C THR A 34 39.58 -20.01 41.19
N PHE A 35 38.46 -19.80 40.50
CA PHE A 35 38.32 -20.16 39.09
C PHE A 35 38.96 -19.05 38.27
N THR A 36 40.23 -19.23 37.87
CA THR A 36 40.82 -18.46 36.77
C THR A 36 40.35 -19.11 35.47
N PRO A 37 39.44 -18.49 34.68
CA PRO A 37 39.38 -18.85 33.28
C PRO A 37 40.75 -18.50 32.70
N LYS A 38 41.43 -19.51 32.14
CA LYS A 38 42.50 -19.27 31.18
C LYS A 38 41.96 -18.22 30.20
N PRO A 39 42.67 -17.12 29.90
CA PRO A 39 42.31 -16.31 28.75
C PRO A 39 42.33 -17.29 27.57
N ALA A 40 41.15 -17.57 27.03
CA ALA A 40 41.09 -18.21 25.74
C ALA A 40 41.92 -17.31 24.83
N THR A 41 43.00 -17.86 24.26
CA THR A 41 43.52 -17.34 23.00
C THR A 41 42.31 -17.23 22.09
N ILE A 42 41.82 -16.01 21.90
CA ILE A 42 40.72 -15.70 21.01
C ILE A 42 41.23 -16.12 19.64
N ALA A 43 40.74 -17.26 19.13
CA ALA A 43 40.67 -17.46 17.69
C ALA A 43 40.01 -16.19 17.14
N GLY A 44 40.60 -15.55 16.14
CA GLY A 44 40.15 -14.25 15.68
C GLY A 44 38.63 -14.24 15.49
N PHE A 45 37.94 -13.17 15.92
CA PHE A 45 36.47 -13.07 15.83
C PHE A 45 35.92 -13.35 14.41
N SER A 46 36.77 -13.28 13.39
CA SER A 46 36.52 -13.75 12.01
C SER A 46 36.03 -15.20 11.91
N ASP A 47 36.39 -16.07 12.87
CA ASP A 47 36.09 -17.51 12.81
C ASP A 47 34.77 -17.90 13.50
N VAL A 48 34.08 -16.92 14.11
CA VAL A 48 32.80 -17.16 14.81
C VAL A 48 31.69 -17.42 13.79
N LYS A 49 31.15 -18.64 13.77
CA LYS A 49 30.01 -18.97 12.91
C LYS A 49 28.73 -18.34 13.45
N ARG A 50 28.13 -17.40 12.71
CA ARG A 50 26.84 -16.80 13.05
C ARG A 50 25.66 -17.69 12.58
N PRO A 51 24.53 -17.72 13.31
CA PRO A 51 23.38 -18.61 13.01
C PRO A 51 22.67 -18.33 11.68
N ARG A 52 22.86 -17.12 11.15
CA ARG A 52 22.24 -16.67 9.91
C ARG A 52 23.12 -15.64 9.22
N GLU A 53 22.86 -15.43 7.93
CA GLU A 53 23.60 -14.47 7.12
C GLU A 53 23.39 -13.03 7.59
N ALA A 54 22.14 -12.52 7.58
CA ALA A 54 21.82 -11.22 8.17
C ALA A 54 21.65 -11.32 9.69
N TRP A 55 22.74 -11.60 10.41
CA TRP A 55 22.72 -11.82 11.87
C TRP A 55 22.52 -10.54 12.69
N VAL A 56 22.79 -9.37 12.12
CA VAL A 56 22.33 -8.06 12.63
C VAL A 56 21.26 -7.56 11.67
N LEU A 57 20.06 -7.33 12.17
CA LEU A 57 18.95 -6.84 11.34
C LEU A 57 17.98 -5.94 12.09
N ARG A 58 17.39 -4.99 11.38
CA ARG A 58 16.32 -4.14 11.86
C ARG A 58 14.96 -4.72 11.45
N SER A 59 14.00 -4.71 12.35
CA SER A 59 12.60 -5.05 12.04
C SER A 59 11.62 -4.38 13.00
N VAL A 60 10.33 -4.61 12.77
CA VAL A 60 9.36 -4.60 13.86
C VAL A 60 9.46 -5.98 14.51
N LEU A 61 9.73 -6.07 15.81
CA LEU A 61 9.81 -7.34 16.55
C LEU A 61 8.87 -7.29 17.74
N ASP A 62 8.07 -8.33 17.97
CA ASP A 62 7.17 -8.42 19.13
C ASP A 62 6.26 -7.19 19.26
N ALA A 63 5.70 -6.74 18.13
CA ALA A 63 4.90 -5.52 18.00
C ALA A 63 5.61 -4.22 18.43
N ARG A 64 6.95 -4.22 18.45
CA ARG A 64 7.77 -3.04 18.76
C ARG A 64 8.54 -2.60 17.51
N PRO A 65 8.37 -1.36 17.03
CA PRO A 65 9.23 -0.80 16.00
C PRO A 65 10.61 -0.47 16.59
N ARG A 66 11.58 -0.14 15.73
CA ARG A 66 12.94 0.31 16.14
C ARG A 66 13.76 -0.74 16.87
N ILE A 67 13.48 -2.02 16.61
CA ILE A 67 14.26 -3.13 17.16
C ILE A 67 15.40 -3.52 16.21
N LEU A 68 16.61 -3.61 16.76
CA LEU A 68 17.77 -4.23 16.15
C LEU A 68 17.96 -5.63 16.78
N SER A 69 17.70 -6.67 16.01
CA SER A 69 17.88 -8.06 16.40
C SER A 69 19.30 -8.52 16.05
N ILE A 70 19.96 -9.23 16.98
CA ILE A 70 21.34 -9.69 16.86
C ILE A 70 21.38 -11.19 17.20
N ALA A 71 21.62 -12.03 16.20
CA ALA A 71 21.82 -13.47 16.35
C ALA A 71 23.30 -13.76 16.69
N LEU A 72 23.68 -13.64 17.96
CA LEU A 72 25.08 -13.85 18.35
C LEU A 72 25.49 -15.32 18.25
N HIS A 73 24.59 -16.25 18.59
CA HIS A 73 24.82 -17.70 18.58
C HIS A 73 23.49 -18.46 18.44
N ASP A 74 23.51 -19.76 18.10
CA ASP A 74 22.30 -20.58 17.93
C ASP A 74 21.43 -20.61 19.20
N ASN A 75 22.07 -20.43 20.36
CA ASN A 75 21.45 -20.40 21.67
C ASN A 75 21.28 -18.98 22.23
N LEU A 76 21.59 -17.92 21.47
CA LEU A 76 21.47 -16.56 21.98
C LEU A 76 21.17 -15.53 20.89
N TRP A 77 19.97 -14.97 20.99
CA TRP A 77 19.57 -13.73 20.34
C TRP A 77 19.51 -12.59 21.34
N LEU A 78 19.86 -11.40 20.88
CA LEU A 78 19.61 -10.13 21.56
C LEU A 78 18.70 -9.25 20.72
N ALA A 79 17.86 -8.44 21.35
CA ALA A 79 17.07 -7.41 20.69
C ALA A 79 17.29 -6.07 21.40
N TYR A 80 17.76 -5.07 20.67
CA TYR A 80 17.97 -3.71 21.18
C TYR A 80 16.89 -2.77 20.66
N ASN A 81 16.31 -1.96 21.55
CA ASN A 81 15.45 -0.85 21.15
C ASN A 81 16.32 0.37 20.81
N THR A 82 16.43 0.68 19.52
CA THR A 82 17.25 1.80 19.03
C THR A 82 16.67 3.18 19.34
N LYS A 83 15.42 3.27 19.82
CA LYS A 83 14.88 4.55 20.34
C LYS A 83 15.47 4.90 21.71
N THR A 84 15.74 3.89 22.52
CA THR A 84 16.06 4.05 23.95
C THR A 84 17.37 3.38 24.35
N ALA A 85 18.13 2.85 23.39
CA ALA A 85 19.39 2.16 23.61
C ALA A 85 19.32 1.06 24.68
N SER A 86 18.15 0.41 24.82
CA SER A 86 17.92 -0.64 25.81
C SER A 86 18.08 -2.02 25.19
N LEU A 87 18.67 -2.95 25.95
CA LEU A 87 18.62 -4.38 25.63
C LEU A 87 17.23 -4.88 26.03
N TYR A 88 16.29 -4.81 25.08
CA TYR A 88 14.89 -5.21 25.30
C TYR A 88 14.80 -6.68 25.72
N LYS A 89 15.49 -7.59 25.02
CA LYS A 89 15.30 -9.03 25.22
C LYS A 89 16.55 -9.83 24.88
N ALA A 90 16.78 -10.91 25.64
CA ALA A 90 17.71 -11.98 25.31
C ALA A 90 17.00 -13.35 25.38
N TRP A 91 17.16 -14.19 24.36
CA TRP A 91 16.46 -15.49 24.30
C TRP A 91 17.22 -16.55 23.51
N ALA A 92 16.93 -17.82 23.78
CA ALA A 92 17.31 -18.96 22.95
C ALA A 92 16.15 -19.36 22.05
N GLY A 93 16.39 -19.47 20.75
CA GLY A 93 15.38 -19.88 19.77
C GLY A 93 15.57 -19.18 18.44
N LYS A 94 14.47 -18.68 17.86
CA LYS A 94 14.46 -18.05 16.54
C LYS A 94 13.53 -16.82 16.52
N ILE A 95 13.51 -16.14 15.38
CA ILE A 95 12.46 -15.19 15.04
C ILE A 95 11.55 -15.87 14.01
N ASN A 96 10.25 -15.85 14.26
CA ASN A 96 9.25 -16.18 13.25
C ASN A 96 9.00 -14.93 12.42
N PHE A 97 9.59 -14.90 11.22
CA PHE A 97 9.47 -13.81 10.27
C PHE A 97 8.10 -13.84 9.59
N GLY A 98 7.13 -13.10 10.13
CA GLY A 98 5.83 -12.85 9.50
C GLY A 98 5.75 -11.46 8.86
N GLY A 99 4.77 -11.26 7.98
CA GLY A 99 4.49 -9.97 7.35
C GLY A 99 4.88 -9.90 5.87
N PRO A 100 4.53 -8.78 5.19
CA PRO A 100 4.56 -8.70 3.72
C PRO A 100 5.94 -8.98 3.09
N VAL A 101 7.01 -8.50 3.73
CA VAL A 101 8.40 -8.68 3.26
C VAL A 101 8.84 -10.14 3.31
N TYR A 102 8.38 -10.89 4.30
CA TYR A 102 8.91 -12.21 4.63
C TYR A 102 8.04 -13.35 4.09
N THR A 103 6.71 -13.20 4.20
CA THR A 103 5.75 -14.25 3.81
C THR A 103 4.78 -13.80 2.72
N SER A 104 4.85 -12.55 2.27
CA SER A 104 3.83 -11.93 1.40
C SER A 104 2.43 -11.83 2.04
N SER A 105 2.30 -12.11 3.34
CA SER A 105 1.02 -12.06 4.03
C SER A 105 0.81 -10.72 4.73
N HIS A 106 -0.39 -10.15 4.60
CA HIS A 106 -0.88 -9.12 5.51
C HIS A 106 -1.14 -9.77 6.87
N GLY A 107 -0.35 -9.43 7.89
CA GLY A 107 -0.39 -10.19 9.15
C GLY A 107 0.70 -9.81 10.14
N PRO A 108 0.90 -10.64 11.18
CA PRO A 108 1.78 -10.31 12.29
C PRO A 108 3.20 -10.12 11.79
N GLN A 109 3.78 -8.99 12.16
CA GLN A 109 5.20 -8.68 11.99
C GLN A 109 6.07 -9.71 12.75
N PRO A 110 7.40 -9.73 12.52
CA PRO A 110 8.28 -10.70 13.17
C PRO A 110 8.05 -10.83 14.69
N VAL A 111 8.04 -12.06 15.18
CA VAL A 111 7.85 -12.40 16.60
C VAL A 111 8.99 -13.30 17.08
N SER A 112 9.55 -13.01 18.25
CA SER A 112 10.53 -13.88 18.88
C SER A 112 9.88 -15.16 19.39
N GLN A 113 10.50 -16.30 19.11
CA GLN A 113 10.03 -17.62 19.55
C GLN A 113 11.16 -18.37 20.25
N GLY A 114 10.83 -18.95 21.41
CA GLY A 114 11.75 -19.79 22.16
C GLY A 114 11.69 -19.50 23.65
N THR A 115 12.81 -19.71 24.34
CA THR A 115 12.91 -19.48 25.78
C THR A 115 13.57 -18.14 26.05
N THR A 116 12.81 -17.21 26.62
CA THR A 116 13.31 -15.94 27.11
C THR A 116 14.25 -16.17 28.29
N TYR A 117 15.48 -15.65 28.18
CA TYR A 117 16.39 -15.54 29.32
C TYR A 117 16.13 -14.25 30.10
N MET A 118 15.99 -13.14 29.39
CA MET A 118 15.85 -11.82 29.99
C MET A 118 14.93 -10.96 29.13
N GLU A 119 14.09 -10.16 29.78
CA GLU A 119 13.31 -9.10 29.17
C GLU A 119 13.41 -7.89 30.10
N GLU A 120 13.87 -6.75 29.57
CA GLU A 120 14.08 -5.53 30.35
C GLU A 120 12.74 -4.78 30.50
N PRO A 121 12.24 -4.58 31.73
CA PRO A 121 10.99 -3.85 31.96
C PRO A 121 11.11 -2.34 31.74
N ASP A 122 12.30 -1.73 31.90
CA ASP A 122 12.49 -0.29 31.67
C ASP A 122 12.66 -0.01 30.17
N GLU A 123 11.80 0.85 29.61
CA GLU A 123 11.95 1.27 28.21
C GLU A 123 13.27 2.02 28.01
N ASN A 124 13.68 2.88 28.95
CA ASN A 124 14.93 3.64 28.89
C ASN A 124 15.74 3.44 30.19
N PRO A 125 16.76 2.57 30.19
CA PRO A 125 17.55 2.25 31.39
C PRO A 125 18.65 3.28 31.73
N TRP A 126 18.92 4.27 30.88
CA TRP A 126 20.06 5.18 31.06
C TRP A 126 19.76 6.28 32.07
N ARG A 127 20.72 6.57 32.95
CA ARG A 127 20.62 7.65 33.94
C ARG A 127 21.97 8.33 34.15
N LEU A 128 21.92 9.61 34.47
CA LEU A 128 23.09 10.42 34.82
C LEU A 128 22.85 11.04 36.20
N THR A 129 23.84 10.98 37.10
CA THR A 129 23.81 11.73 38.35
C THR A 129 24.49 13.08 38.14
N ILE A 130 23.82 14.19 38.45
CA ILE A 130 24.40 15.54 38.43
C ILE A 130 24.02 16.23 39.74
N ASP A 131 25.01 16.79 40.46
CA ASP A 131 24.81 17.45 41.75
C ASP A 131 23.98 16.61 42.74
N GLY A 132 24.17 15.28 42.70
CA GLY A 132 23.45 14.32 43.54
C GLY A 132 22.01 13.99 43.10
N LYS A 133 21.53 14.52 41.97
CA LYS A 133 20.20 14.21 41.40
C LYS A 133 20.31 13.32 40.17
N GLU A 134 19.41 12.35 40.06
CA GLU A 134 19.32 11.50 38.89
C GLU A 134 18.48 12.16 37.79
N VAL A 135 18.98 12.13 36.57
CA VAL A 135 18.31 12.62 35.37
C VAL A 135 18.34 11.55 34.27
N THR A 136 17.28 11.49 33.46
CA THR A 136 17.20 10.61 32.30
C THR A 136 17.66 11.39 31.06
N PRO A 137 18.76 10.99 30.40
CA PRO A 137 19.21 11.66 29.18
C PRO A 137 18.31 11.33 27.99
N GLU A 138 18.27 12.24 27.01
CA GLU A 138 17.70 11.94 25.70
C GLU A 138 18.66 11.09 24.89
N ILE A 139 18.13 10.17 24.07
CA ILE A 139 18.94 9.18 23.39
C ILE A 139 18.89 9.42 21.88
N SER A 140 20.07 9.48 21.28
CA SER A 140 20.25 9.54 19.83
C SER A 140 21.05 8.33 19.37
N TYR A 141 20.38 7.34 18.79
CA TYR A 141 21.05 6.24 18.13
C TYR A 141 21.81 6.74 16.91
N LYS A 142 23.12 6.45 16.86
CA LYS A 142 24.02 6.88 15.80
C LYS A 142 24.24 5.83 14.73
N GLY A 143 23.84 4.60 15.00
CA GLY A 143 24.03 3.49 14.08
C GLY A 143 24.73 2.31 14.71
N HIS A 144 25.22 1.44 13.86
CA HIS A 144 26.05 0.32 14.25
C HIS A 144 27.11 0.04 13.20
N ALA A 145 28.21 -0.55 13.64
CA ALA A 145 29.25 -1.08 12.77
C ALA A 145 29.37 -2.60 12.92
N ILE A 146 29.68 -3.29 11.83
CA ILE A 146 29.96 -4.72 11.78
C ILE A 146 31.38 -4.86 11.24
N LEU A 147 32.34 -5.11 12.12
CA LEU A 147 33.75 -5.24 11.75
C LEU A 147 34.31 -6.53 12.34
N ASN A 148 35.06 -7.28 11.55
CA ASN A 148 35.64 -8.58 11.95
C ASN A 148 34.58 -9.50 12.59
N ASN A 149 33.39 -9.53 11.98
CA ASN A 149 32.25 -10.32 12.43
C ASN A 149 31.76 -10.00 13.86
N GLN A 150 32.06 -8.81 14.38
CA GLN A 150 31.58 -8.30 15.67
C GLN A 150 30.78 -6.99 15.46
N VAL A 151 29.69 -6.84 16.20
CA VAL A 151 28.82 -5.66 16.12
C VAL A 151 29.19 -4.65 17.20
N THR A 152 29.23 -3.37 16.83
CA THR A 152 29.39 -2.23 17.74
C THR A 152 28.19 -1.31 17.57
N LEU A 153 27.41 -1.13 18.64
CA LEU A 153 26.28 -0.22 18.69
C LEU A 153 26.76 1.16 19.14
N LYS A 154 26.26 2.24 18.52
CA LYS A 154 26.69 3.61 18.80
C LYS A 154 25.52 4.49 19.21
N TYR A 155 25.67 5.22 20.32
CA TYR A 155 24.65 6.10 20.88
C TYR A 155 25.28 7.41 21.35
N ASP A 156 24.54 8.51 21.25
CA ASP A 156 24.78 9.69 22.07
C ASP A 156 23.67 9.81 23.11
N LEU A 157 24.05 10.13 24.34
CA LEU A 157 23.17 10.53 25.42
C LEU A 157 23.28 12.06 25.55
N ASP A 158 22.19 12.77 25.24
CA ASP A 158 22.12 14.22 25.35
C ASP A 158 21.53 14.62 26.71
N TYR A 159 22.20 15.56 27.36
CA TYR A 159 21.66 16.29 28.50
C TYR A 159 22.03 17.77 28.37
N GLN A 160 21.00 18.63 28.27
CA GLN A 160 21.16 20.09 28.16
C GLN A 160 22.15 20.51 27.04
N GLY A 161 22.18 19.77 25.92
CA GLY A 161 23.07 20.03 24.78
C GLY A 161 24.49 19.49 24.97
N LYS A 162 24.82 18.84 26.10
CA LYS A 162 26.06 18.09 26.28
C LYS A 162 25.84 16.64 25.83
N LYS A 163 26.69 16.16 24.93
CA LYS A 163 26.62 14.81 24.37
C LYS A 163 27.66 13.89 24.99
N ILE A 164 27.19 12.79 25.57
CA ILE A 164 28.01 11.69 26.06
C ILE A 164 27.93 10.59 25.01
N SER A 165 29.06 10.20 24.44
CA SER A 165 29.10 9.14 23.43
C SER A 165 29.29 7.79 24.09
N VAL A 166 28.52 6.80 23.63
CA VAL A 166 28.55 5.42 24.12
C VAL A 166 28.68 4.48 22.93
N GLU A 167 29.72 3.64 22.98
CA GLU A 167 29.83 2.45 22.14
C GLU A 167 29.59 1.20 22.97
N GLU A 168 28.82 0.27 22.45
CA GLU A 168 28.51 -1.01 23.10
C GLU A 168 28.81 -2.18 22.17
N LYS A 169 29.59 -3.16 22.65
CA LYS A 169 29.94 -4.38 21.92
C LYS A 169 29.42 -5.60 22.68
N PRO A 170 28.26 -6.16 22.27
CA PRO A 170 27.79 -7.42 22.80
C PRO A 170 28.46 -8.61 22.09
N GLU A 171 28.89 -9.63 22.84
CA GLU A 171 29.43 -10.86 22.27
C GLU A 171 29.06 -12.10 23.09
N PHE A 172 28.86 -13.23 22.42
CA PHE A 172 28.55 -14.51 23.04
C PHE A 172 29.80 -15.16 23.65
N PHE A 173 29.62 -15.84 24.78
CA PHE A 173 30.59 -16.79 25.29
C PHE A 173 29.88 -18.03 25.85
N GLU A 174 30.58 -19.16 25.84
CA GLU A 174 30.09 -20.40 26.46
C GLU A 174 30.46 -20.40 27.95
N ALA A 175 29.47 -20.30 28.85
CA ALA A 175 29.67 -20.24 30.30
C ALA A 175 29.96 -21.62 30.96
N GLY A 176 30.20 -22.65 30.14
CA GLY A 176 30.36 -24.04 30.55
C GLY A 176 29.04 -24.81 30.66
N ASN A 177 29.10 -26.13 30.52
CA ASN A 177 27.94 -27.04 30.60
C ASN A 177 26.78 -26.71 29.65
N GLY A 178 27.04 -26.14 28.46
CA GLY A 178 25.99 -25.78 27.52
C GLY A 178 25.27 -24.47 27.85
N LYS A 179 25.73 -23.70 28.85
CA LYS A 179 25.10 -22.44 29.26
C LYS A 179 25.54 -21.30 28.34
N ALA A 180 24.54 -20.62 27.77
CA ALA A 180 24.77 -19.40 27.02
C ALA A 180 25.18 -18.26 27.96
N GLY A 181 26.24 -17.54 27.61
CA GLY A 181 26.62 -16.28 28.24
C GLY A 181 26.77 -15.19 27.20
N PHE A 182 26.69 -13.94 27.65
CA PHE A 182 27.12 -12.81 26.82
C PHE A 182 27.83 -11.75 27.63
N GLU A 183 28.77 -11.11 26.98
CA GLU A 183 29.52 -9.97 27.47
C GLU A 183 29.06 -8.71 26.75
N ARG A 184 28.86 -7.63 27.50
CA ARG A 184 28.64 -6.27 26.99
C ARG A 184 29.85 -5.43 27.38
N VAL A 185 30.58 -4.96 26.38
CA VAL A 185 31.66 -3.99 26.57
C VAL A 185 31.18 -2.60 26.19
N PHE A 186 31.16 -1.70 27.15
CA PHE A 186 30.84 -0.29 26.98
C PHE A 186 32.13 0.53 26.89
N THR A 187 32.19 1.47 25.95
CA THR A 187 33.19 2.54 25.92
C THR A 187 32.44 3.86 25.95
N VAL A 188 32.67 4.66 26.98
CA VAL A 188 31.97 5.94 27.19
C VAL A 188 32.97 7.08 27.04
N ALA A 189 32.55 8.20 26.46
CA ALA A 189 33.34 9.43 26.35
C ALA A 189 32.48 10.66 26.62
N ASN A 190 33.13 11.76 27.02
CA ASN A 190 32.54 13.07 27.28
C ASN A 190 31.55 13.11 28.47
N VAL A 191 31.73 12.26 29.48
CA VAL A 191 30.92 12.37 30.71
C VAL A 191 31.29 13.67 31.45
N PRO A 192 30.33 14.54 31.81
CA PRO A 192 30.61 15.78 32.52
C PRO A 192 31.33 15.54 33.86
N ALA A 193 32.24 16.45 34.21
CA ALA A 193 32.93 16.40 35.49
C ALA A 193 31.94 16.48 36.67
N GLY A 194 32.15 15.65 37.69
CA GLY A 194 31.25 15.55 38.85
C GLY A 194 29.97 14.74 38.60
N SER A 195 29.80 14.16 37.41
CA SER A 195 28.66 13.30 37.08
C SER A 195 29.02 11.82 37.08
N GLU A 196 28.03 10.96 37.35
CA GLU A 196 28.14 9.50 37.21
C GLU A 196 27.13 9.01 36.18
N LEU A 197 27.61 8.35 35.13
CA LEU A 197 26.73 7.68 34.17
C LEU A 197 26.47 6.24 34.64
N PHE A 198 25.21 5.83 34.63
CA PHE A 198 24.85 4.46 34.97
C PHE A 198 23.69 3.93 34.14
N LEU A 199 23.64 2.60 34.10
CA LEU A 199 22.60 1.82 33.43
C LEU A 199 21.81 1.05 34.49
N ASN A 200 20.49 1.20 34.49
CA ASN A 200 19.62 0.26 35.18
C ASN A 200 19.61 -1.05 34.40
N VAL A 201 19.90 -2.15 35.09
CA VAL A 201 20.05 -3.47 34.49
C VAL A 201 19.15 -4.46 35.22
N HIS A 202 18.23 -5.08 34.49
CA HIS A 202 17.42 -6.19 35.00
C HIS A 202 17.98 -7.55 34.55
N LEU A 203 18.97 -8.11 35.26
CA LEU A 203 19.44 -9.46 34.95
C LEU A 203 18.43 -10.50 35.42
N ASN A 204 18.15 -11.48 34.59
CA ASN A 204 17.24 -12.57 34.94
C ASN A 204 17.78 -13.90 34.39
N SER A 205 17.18 -15.01 34.82
CA SER A 205 17.53 -16.37 34.44
C SER A 205 18.94 -16.74 34.88
N LEU A 206 19.31 -16.39 36.11
CA LEU A 206 20.58 -16.76 36.71
C LEU A 206 20.41 -18.02 37.56
N SER A 207 21.41 -18.90 37.58
CA SER A 207 21.42 -20.08 38.47
C SER A 207 22.06 -19.79 39.83
N SER A 208 22.87 -18.75 39.92
CA SER A 208 23.53 -18.25 41.12
C SER A 208 23.46 -16.72 41.13
N ASP A 209 23.48 -16.13 42.31
CA ASP A 209 23.62 -14.68 42.49
C ASP A 209 25.00 -14.14 42.07
N THR A 210 25.94 -15.03 41.75
CA THR A 210 27.27 -14.73 41.20
C THR A 210 27.41 -14.98 39.70
N ASP A 211 26.33 -15.28 38.97
CA ASP A 211 26.37 -15.58 37.52
C ASP A 211 26.55 -14.32 36.65
N TYR A 212 27.05 -13.23 37.22
CA TYR A 212 27.44 -12.03 36.50
C TYR A 212 28.79 -11.52 37.01
N LYS A 213 29.50 -10.77 36.16
CA LYS A 213 30.74 -10.07 36.50
C LYS A 213 30.70 -8.69 35.89
N ALA A 214 31.02 -7.68 36.69
CA ALA A 214 31.24 -6.31 36.22
C ALA A 214 32.60 -5.81 36.70
N ASP A 215 33.33 -5.08 35.84
CA ASP A 215 34.53 -4.34 36.25
C ASP A 215 34.20 -2.91 36.72
N GLY A 216 32.97 -2.44 36.50
CA GLY A 216 32.39 -1.23 37.07
C GLY A 216 31.72 -1.47 38.43
N LYS A 217 31.31 -0.39 39.11
CA LYS A 217 30.59 -0.49 40.39
C LYS A 217 29.14 -0.92 40.12
N PHE A 218 28.82 -2.15 40.49
CA PHE A 218 27.49 -2.70 40.38
C PHE A 218 26.79 -2.71 41.74
N LEU A 219 25.63 -2.05 41.84
CA LEU A 219 24.79 -2.02 43.03
C LEU A 219 23.45 -2.65 42.69
N GLY A 220 22.92 -3.59 43.47
CA GLY A 220 21.64 -4.19 43.13
C GLY A 220 21.01 -4.98 44.24
N VAL A 221 19.72 -5.26 44.07
CA VAL A 221 18.96 -6.17 44.91
C VAL A 221 18.85 -7.50 44.19
N ILE A 222 19.38 -8.54 44.82
CA ILE A 222 19.21 -9.92 44.37
C ILE A 222 17.86 -10.42 44.87
N GLY A 223 17.07 -10.93 43.94
CA GLY A 223 15.85 -11.66 44.24
C GLY A 223 15.94 -13.08 43.72
N GLN A 224 15.02 -13.91 44.19
CA GLN A 224 14.87 -15.29 43.76
C GLN A 224 13.41 -15.53 43.36
N GLU A 225 13.23 -16.29 42.30
CA GLU A 225 11.91 -16.75 41.85
C GLU A 225 11.94 -18.26 41.61
N THR A 226 10.76 -18.89 41.66
CA THR A 226 10.62 -20.32 41.36
C THR A 226 9.78 -20.50 40.11
N VAL A 227 10.35 -21.15 39.09
CA VAL A 227 9.68 -21.45 37.83
C VAL A 227 9.68 -22.96 37.63
N ALA A 228 8.49 -23.57 37.56
CA ALA A 228 8.29 -25.02 37.43
C ALA A 228 9.13 -25.84 38.44
N GLY A 229 9.13 -25.42 39.71
CA GLY A 229 9.85 -26.09 40.80
C GLY A 229 11.36 -25.89 40.83
N LYS A 230 11.94 -25.10 39.92
CA LYS A 230 13.36 -24.71 39.92
C LYS A 230 13.53 -23.25 40.34
N SER A 231 14.49 -22.99 41.20
CA SER A 231 14.83 -21.62 41.60
C SER A 231 15.77 -20.94 40.62
N PHE A 232 15.51 -19.66 40.36
CA PHE A 232 16.31 -18.77 39.53
C PHE A 232 16.54 -17.47 40.29
N PHE A 233 17.71 -16.87 40.08
CA PHE A 233 18.02 -15.54 40.60
C PHE A 233 17.75 -14.49 39.53
N TYR A 234 17.32 -13.33 39.98
CA TYR A 234 17.25 -12.11 39.19
C TYR A 234 17.89 -10.97 39.98
N ILE A 235 18.34 -9.94 39.26
CA ILE A 235 19.04 -8.80 39.82
C ILE A 235 18.47 -7.53 39.22
N ASN A 236 17.90 -6.69 40.08
CA ASN A 236 17.60 -5.29 39.74
C ASN A 236 18.80 -4.45 40.16
N GLY A 237 19.64 -4.09 39.20
CA GLY A 237 20.93 -3.47 39.43
C GLY A 237 21.10 -2.11 38.77
N LYS A 238 22.04 -1.34 39.30
CA LYS A 238 22.59 -0.09 38.81
C LYS A 238 24.06 -0.37 38.49
N LEU A 239 24.39 -0.45 37.20
CA LEU A 239 25.76 -0.55 36.70
C LEU A 239 26.31 0.86 36.49
N ILE A 240 27.16 1.32 37.41
CA ILE A 240 27.88 2.58 37.25
C ILE A 240 29.05 2.32 36.30
N LEU A 241 29.08 3.07 35.19
CA LEU A 241 30.08 2.93 34.15
C LEU A 241 31.34 3.74 34.51
N ASN A 242 32.49 3.23 34.08
CA ASN A 242 33.75 3.97 34.15
C ASN A 242 33.67 5.20 33.25
N ASN A 243 33.61 6.39 33.86
CA ASN A 243 33.59 7.66 33.13
C ASN A 243 34.79 7.75 32.19
N ASN A 244 34.53 8.08 30.92
CA ASN A 244 35.57 8.26 29.90
C ASN A 244 36.49 7.04 29.74
N GLY A 245 35.93 5.83 29.87
CA GLY A 245 36.67 4.58 29.83
C GLY A 245 35.83 3.38 29.42
N LYS A 246 36.42 2.20 29.57
CA LYS A 246 35.79 0.92 29.27
C LYS A 246 35.12 0.34 30.52
N THR A 247 33.92 -0.21 30.36
CA THR A 247 33.24 -1.04 31.36
C THR A 247 32.78 -2.35 30.72
N THR A 248 32.93 -3.46 31.40
CA THR A 248 32.57 -4.80 30.95
C THR A 248 31.53 -5.38 31.90
N LEU A 249 30.44 -5.91 31.35
CA LEU A 249 29.44 -6.71 32.05
C LEU A 249 29.30 -8.06 31.35
N SER A 250 29.68 -9.14 32.03
CA SER A 250 29.52 -10.51 31.54
C SER A 250 28.41 -11.20 32.35
N VAL A 251 27.49 -11.89 31.67
CA VAL A 251 26.35 -12.56 32.30
C VAL A 251 26.25 -13.99 31.79
N SER A 252 26.13 -14.95 32.71
CA SER A 252 25.90 -16.37 32.43
C SER A 252 24.42 -16.68 32.60
N LEU A 253 23.77 -17.14 31.54
CA LEU A 253 22.33 -17.38 31.52
C LEU A 253 22.02 -18.86 31.73
N THR A 254 20.98 -19.13 32.50
CA THR A 254 20.42 -20.46 32.73
C THR A 254 19.01 -20.52 32.17
N LYS A 255 18.81 -21.39 31.18
CA LYS A 255 17.51 -21.55 30.52
C LYS A 255 16.44 -21.97 31.53
N LYS A 256 15.47 -21.09 31.78
CA LYS A 256 14.27 -21.43 32.54
C LYS A 256 13.49 -22.55 31.82
N PRO A 257 12.78 -23.43 32.55
CA PRO A 257 11.80 -24.32 31.92
C PRO A 257 10.90 -23.47 31.04
N ALA A 258 10.61 -23.95 29.83
CA ALA A 258 9.63 -23.29 28.98
C ALA A 258 8.35 -23.15 29.81
N GLN A 259 7.97 -21.92 30.14
CA GLN A 259 6.61 -21.71 30.61
C GLN A 259 5.70 -22.21 29.48
N PRO A 260 4.64 -22.97 29.78
CA PRO A 260 3.64 -23.22 28.76
C PRO A 260 3.18 -21.84 28.30
N GLN A 261 3.63 -21.41 27.11
CA GLN A 261 2.84 -20.49 26.32
C GLN A 261 1.49 -21.16 26.30
N THR A 262 0.48 -20.50 26.86
CA THR A 262 -0.89 -20.98 26.73
C THR A 262 -1.04 -21.24 25.25
N ALA A 263 -1.11 -22.51 24.85
CA ALA A 263 -1.56 -22.86 23.52
C ALA A 263 -2.98 -22.33 23.53
N GLN A 264 -3.17 -21.10 23.05
CA GLN A 264 -4.48 -20.64 22.67
C GLN A 264 -4.92 -21.71 21.68
N GLN A 265 -5.89 -22.51 22.12
CA GLN A 265 -6.58 -23.43 21.27
C GLN A 265 -7.20 -22.54 20.20
N GLU A 266 -6.54 -22.50 19.04
CA GLU A 266 -6.79 -21.54 17.99
C GLU A 266 -8.27 -21.60 17.68
N SER A 267 -9.01 -20.56 18.04
CA SER A 267 -10.45 -20.49 17.84
C SER A 267 -10.72 -20.66 16.34
N LYS A 268 -11.91 -21.15 15.97
CA LYS A 268 -12.30 -21.25 14.54
C LYS A 268 -12.05 -19.92 13.79
N ALA A 269 -12.25 -18.79 14.47
CA ALA A 269 -11.95 -17.46 13.95
C ALA A 269 -10.44 -17.20 13.75
N GLU A 270 -9.58 -17.60 14.69
CA GLU A 270 -8.12 -17.46 14.56
C GLU A 270 -7.55 -18.38 13.46
N MET A 271 -8.04 -19.62 13.37
CA MET A 271 -7.66 -20.57 12.31
C MET A 271 -8.04 -20.02 10.92
N VAL A 272 -9.27 -19.53 10.78
CA VAL A 272 -9.74 -18.91 9.53
C VAL A 272 -9.00 -17.61 9.23
N ALA A 273 -8.68 -16.79 10.24
CA ALA A 273 -7.84 -15.61 10.05
C ALA A 273 -6.44 -15.98 9.53
N GLY A 274 -5.87 -17.08 10.02
CA GLY A 274 -4.63 -17.67 9.49
C GLY A 274 -4.75 -18.11 8.04
N LEU A 275 -5.87 -18.72 7.64
CA LEU A 275 -6.15 -19.08 6.25
C LEU A 275 -6.32 -17.84 5.35
N PHE A 276 -7.08 -16.82 5.79
CA PHE A 276 -7.20 -15.56 5.04
C PHE A 276 -5.87 -14.84 4.84
N ALA A 277 -4.96 -14.90 5.83
CA ALA A 277 -3.64 -14.30 5.73
C ALA A 277 -2.71 -15.09 4.78
N LYS A 278 -2.81 -16.43 4.75
CA LYS A 278 -2.04 -17.30 3.84
C LYS A 278 -2.51 -17.18 2.39
N SER A 279 -3.81 -17.06 2.18
CA SER A 279 -4.43 -17.00 0.86
C SER A 279 -4.68 -15.58 0.38
N ASP A 280 -3.92 -14.61 0.87
CA ASP A 280 -3.93 -13.18 0.52
C ASP A 280 -5.28 -12.43 0.50
N CYS A 281 -6.39 -13.07 0.92
CA CYS A 281 -7.75 -12.55 0.87
C CYS A 281 -7.88 -11.20 1.60
N ASN A 282 -7.12 -11.05 2.69
CA ASN A 282 -6.97 -9.83 3.47
C ASN A 282 -6.24 -8.69 2.73
N THR A 283 -5.91 -8.85 1.45
CA THR A 283 -5.42 -7.75 0.62
C THR A 283 -6.57 -6.97 -0.01
N CYS A 284 -7.66 -7.66 -0.34
CA CYS A 284 -8.78 -7.09 -1.05
C CYS A 284 -10.03 -7.02 -0.18
N HIS A 285 -10.19 -7.93 0.78
CA HIS A 285 -11.37 -8.05 1.62
C HIS A 285 -11.08 -7.70 3.08
N ASN A 286 -12.03 -7.04 3.72
CA ASN A 286 -12.07 -6.82 5.16
C ASN A 286 -13.35 -7.45 5.72
N GLN A 287 -13.40 -7.70 7.04
CA GLN A 287 -14.60 -8.28 7.65
C GLN A 287 -15.83 -7.37 7.54
N GLU A 288 -15.66 -6.06 7.75
CA GLU A 288 -16.77 -5.12 7.90
C GLU A 288 -16.84 -4.04 6.83
N VAL A 289 -15.68 -3.60 6.33
CA VAL A 289 -15.58 -2.42 5.44
C VAL A 289 -15.31 -2.86 4.01
N LYS A 290 -16.03 -2.30 3.04
CA LYS A 290 -15.68 -2.50 1.63
C LYS A 290 -14.34 -1.84 1.32
N THR A 291 -13.45 -2.58 0.69
CA THR A 291 -12.11 -2.14 0.34
C THR A 291 -11.91 -2.26 -1.18
N VAL A 292 -11.02 -3.12 -1.67
CA VAL A 292 -10.95 -3.42 -3.11
C VAL A 292 -12.03 -4.42 -3.52
N GLY A 293 -12.19 -5.48 -2.73
CA GLY A 293 -13.33 -6.40 -2.78
C GLY A 293 -14.41 -6.02 -1.76
N PRO A 294 -15.58 -6.69 -1.82
CA PRO A 294 -16.64 -6.55 -0.82
C PRO A 294 -16.17 -6.96 0.58
N ALA A 295 -16.81 -6.42 1.62
CA ALA A 295 -16.61 -6.91 2.98
C ALA A 295 -17.10 -8.37 3.13
N TYR A 296 -16.48 -9.16 4.01
CA TYR A 296 -16.97 -10.52 4.29
C TYR A 296 -18.41 -10.50 4.81
N LYS A 297 -18.79 -9.52 5.63
CA LYS A 297 -20.19 -9.30 6.03
C LYS A 297 -21.10 -9.02 4.83
N ALA A 298 -20.68 -8.21 3.87
CA ALA A 298 -21.48 -7.95 2.66
C ALA A 298 -21.63 -9.23 1.80
N ILE A 299 -20.60 -10.07 1.72
CA ILE A 299 -20.71 -11.40 1.10
C ILE A 299 -21.72 -12.25 1.88
N ALA A 300 -21.58 -12.30 3.21
CA ALA A 300 -22.50 -13.01 4.06
C ALA A 300 -23.94 -12.54 3.80
N GLU A 301 -24.21 -11.22 3.78
CA GLU A 301 -25.50 -10.55 3.50
C GLU A 301 -26.06 -10.79 2.08
N ARG A 302 -25.21 -11.09 1.11
CA ARG A 302 -25.65 -11.36 -0.27
C ARG A 302 -26.00 -12.82 -0.51
N TYR A 303 -25.26 -13.75 0.06
CA TYR A 303 -25.38 -15.18 -0.24
C TYR A 303 -26.03 -15.91 0.93
N GLU A 304 -27.15 -16.61 0.70
CA GLU A 304 -27.75 -17.48 1.72
C GLU A 304 -26.76 -18.60 2.12
N ASN A 305 -26.71 -18.93 3.41
CA ASN A 305 -25.87 -20.00 3.94
C ASN A 305 -26.45 -21.39 3.60
N ASN A 306 -26.31 -21.81 2.33
CA ASN A 306 -26.72 -23.11 1.83
C ASN A 306 -25.59 -23.77 1.00
N ASP A 307 -25.69 -25.07 0.76
CA ASP A 307 -24.65 -25.85 0.07
C ASP A 307 -24.39 -25.38 -1.36
N ASN A 308 -25.40 -24.88 -2.08
CA ASN A 308 -25.25 -24.40 -3.44
C ASN A 308 -24.38 -23.12 -3.49
N ASN A 309 -24.70 -22.15 -2.64
CA ASN A 309 -23.94 -20.89 -2.53
C ASN A 309 -22.54 -21.14 -1.99
N LYS A 310 -22.40 -22.01 -1.00
CA LYS A 310 -21.09 -22.40 -0.46
C LYS A 310 -20.21 -23.01 -1.55
N ASN A 311 -20.71 -23.98 -2.33
CA ASN A 311 -19.96 -24.60 -3.42
C ASN A 311 -19.60 -23.60 -4.54
N ALA A 312 -20.52 -22.68 -4.86
CA ALA A 312 -20.27 -21.64 -5.86
C ALA A 312 -19.21 -20.63 -5.41
N LEU A 313 -19.26 -20.18 -4.15
CA LEU A 313 -18.27 -19.27 -3.57
C LEU A 313 -16.90 -19.95 -3.44
N VAL A 314 -16.84 -21.21 -3.02
CA VAL A 314 -15.58 -22.00 -3.01
C VAL A 314 -14.97 -22.06 -4.41
N THR A 315 -15.80 -22.34 -5.43
CA THR A 315 -15.36 -22.33 -6.82
C THR A 315 -14.86 -20.95 -7.25
N LYS A 316 -15.55 -19.87 -6.84
CA LYS A 316 -15.16 -18.49 -7.13
C LYS A 316 -13.81 -18.16 -6.47
N VAL A 317 -13.58 -18.52 -5.21
CA VAL A 317 -12.30 -18.29 -4.50
C VAL A 317 -11.14 -18.95 -5.25
N ILE A 318 -11.30 -20.21 -5.65
CA ILE A 318 -10.24 -20.98 -6.32
C ILE A 318 -10.01 -20.51 -7.75
N LYS A 319 -11.08 -20.27 -8.53
CA LYS A 319 -10.99 -19.93 -9.96
C LYS A 319 -10.93 -18.43 -10.25
N GLY A 320 -11.13 -17.59 -9.24
CA GLY A 320 -11.28 -16.15 -9.41
C GLY A 320 -12.56 -15.79 -10.16
N GLY A 321 -12.68 -14.51 -10.50
CA GLY A 321 -13.70 -14.03 -11.44
C GLY A 321 -14.16 -12.60 -11.14
N ALA A 322 -14.90 -12.02 -12.08
CA ALA A 322 -15.42 -10.65 -12.02
C ALA A 322 -16.95 -10.63 -12.09
N GLY A 323 -17.55 -9.44 -12.14
CA GLY A 323 -18.96 -9.21 -12.45
C GLY A 323 -19.85 -9.09 -11.22
N ASN A 324 -19.73 -10.02 -10.27
CA ASN A 324 -20.68 -10.12 -9.16
C ASN A 324 -20.59 -8.96 -8.16
N TRP A 325 -19.51 -8.19 -8.09
CA TRP A 325 -19.33 -7.11 -7.09
C TRP A 325 -18.78 -5.82 -7.72
N GLY A 326 -18.88 -5.71 -9.05
CA GLY A 326 -18.25 -4.66 -9.85
C GLY A 326 -17.39 -5.22 -10.98
N GLN A 327 -16.73 -4.31 -11.69
CA GLN A 327 -15.75 -4.64 -12.72
C GLN A 327 -14.44 -5.18 -12.13
N ILE A 328 -14.20 -5.00 -10.83
CA ILE A 328 -13.01 -5.47 -10.13
C ILE A 328 -13.03 -7.00 -10.09
N ALA A 329 -12.08 -7.62 -10.79
CA ALA A 329 -11.90 -9.06 -10.81
C ALA A 329 -11.19 -9.53 -9.54
N MET A 330 -11.71 -10.59 -8.91
CA MET A 330 -10.98 -11.31 -7.87
C MET A 330 -9.97 -12.26 -8.53
N SER A 331 -8.71 -12.16 -8.14
CA SER A 331 -7.64 -13.07 -8.57
C SER A 331 -7.95 -14.53 -8.20
N PRO A 332 -7.57 -15.50 -9.04
CA PRO A 332 -7.73 -16.92 -8.72
C PRO A 332 -6.74 -17.37 -7.65
N HIS A 333 -7.16 -18.33 -6.81
CA HIS A 333 -6.32 -19.01 -5.82
C HIS A 333 -6.23 -20.51 -6.16
N PRO A 334 -5.59 -20.89 -7.29
CA PRO A 334 -5.56 -22.28 -7.74
C PRO A 334 -4.78 -23.19 -6.78
N ASP A 335 -3.86 -22.62 -6.00
CA ASP A 335 -3.04 -23.33 -5.02
C ASP A 335 -3.74 -23.50 -3.66
N LEU A 336 -4.91 -22.88 -3.46
CA LEU A 336 -5.68 -23.04 -2.23
C LEU A 336 -6.42 -24.39 -2.24
N LYS A 337 -6.20 -25.20 -1.20
CA LYS A 337 -6.91 -26.47 -1.04
C LYS A 337 -8.42 -26.22 -0.90
N LYS A 338 -9.21 -27.11 -1.51
CA LYS A 338 -10.67 -26.99 -1.51
C LYS A 338 -11.23 -27.00 -0.09
N GLU A 339 -10.67 -27.81 0.80
CA GLU A 339 -11.10 -27.95 2.19
C GLU A 339 -10.86 -26.66 3.01
N ASP A 340 -9.72 -25.99 2.75
CA ASP A 340 -9.41 -24.69 3.38
C ASP A 340 -10.38 -23.62 2.85
N ALA A 341 -10.63 -23.60 1.53
CA ALA A 341 -11.61 -22.70 0.93
C ALA A 341 -13.03 -22.93 1.46
N GLU A 342 -13.46 -24.18 1.64
CA GLU A 342 -14.74 -24.55 2.25
C GLU A 342 -14.85 -24.04 3.69
N THR A 343 -13.77 -24.15 4.46
CA THR A 343 -13.70 -23.65 5.85
C THR A 343 -13.82 -22.12 5.88
N MET A 344 -13.09 -21.43 5.02
CA MET A 344 -13.14 -19.97 4.89
C MET A 344 -14.53 -19.47 4.47
N VAL A 345 -15.12 -20.05 3.42
CA VAL A 345 -16.45 -19.66 2.93
C VAL A 345 -17.54 -19.95 3.96
N SER A 346 -17.45 -21.07 4.68
CA SER A 346 -18.41 -21.36 5.77
C SER A 346 -18.37 -20.29 6.85
N TYR A 347 -17.17 -19.89 7.27
CA TYR A 347 -17.01 -18.81 8.23
C TYR A 347 -17.59 -17.49 7.71
N ILE A 348 -17.34 -17.13 6.45
CA ILE A 348 -17.91 -15.90 5.84
C ILE A 348 -19.43 -15.95 5.90
N LEU A 349 -20.05 -17.05 5.45
CA LEU A 349 -21.52 -17.18 5.45
C LEU A 349 -22.12 -17.22 6.86
N GLU A 350 -21.38 -17.69 7.86
CA GLU A 350 -21.77 -17.64 9.28
C GLU A 350 -21.74 -16.22 9.87
N LEU A 351 -21.12 -15.22 9.21
CA LEU A 351 -21.14 -13.82 9.67
C LEU A 351 -22.51 -13.15 9.54
N ASP A 352 -23.44 -13.74 8.77
CA ASP A 352 -24.83 -13.33 8.62
C ASP A 352 -25.75 -14.47 9.11
N ALA A 353 -25.89 -14.64 10.42
CA ALA A 353 -26.59 -15.78 10.97
C ALA A 353 -28.12 -15.55 11.07
N ASP A 354 -28.81 -15.77 9.95
CA ASP A 354 -30.10 -16.46 9.80
C ASP A 354 -31.38 -15.95 10.54
N LYS A 355 -31.32 -14.93 11.41
CA LYS A 355 -32.52 -14.31 12.02
C LYS A 355 -32.88 -12.93 11.48
N GLU A 356 -31.90 -12.15 11.03
CA GLU A 356 -32.14 -10.79 10.50
C GLU A 356 -32.58 -10.82 9.03
N ARG A 357 -32.00 -11.71 8.21
CA ARG A 357 -32.32 -11.85 6.77
C ARG A 357 -33.77 -12.23 6.47
N ALA A 358 -34.30 -13.27 7.11
CA ALA A 358 -35.69 -13.70 6.90
C ALA A 358 -36.70 -12.60 7.30
N GLN A 359 -36.32 -11.75 8.27
CA GLN A 359 -37.13 -10.61 8.71
C GLN A 359 -36.90 -9.33 7.89
N ALA A 360 -35.74 -9.14 7.27
CA ALA A 360 -35.42 -7.95 6.48
C ALA A 360 -35.89 -8.09 5.02
N ALA A 361 -35.63 -9.22 4.36
CA ALA A 361 -36.09 -9.46 2.98
C ALA A 361 -37.63 -9.48 2.88
N SER A 362 -38.31 -10.09 3.86
CA SER A 362 -39.78 -10.05 3.94
C SER A 362 -40.36 -8.66 4.20
N LYS A 363 -39.60 -7.74 4.84
CA LYS A 363 -39.96 -6.33 4.98
C LYS A 363 -39.73 -5.53 3.69
N LEU A 364 -38.70 -5.87 2.91
CA LEU A 364 -38.35 -5.18 1.67
C LEU A 364 -39.22 -5.61 0.48
N MET A 365 -39.64 -6.87 0.44
CA MET A 365 -40.51 -7.45 -0.58
C MET A 365 -41.85 -7.88 0.03
N PRO A 366 -42.74 -6.93 0.39
CA PRO A 366 -44.04 -7.26 0.96
C PRO A 366 -44.92 -7.90 -0.11
N ARG A 367 -45.55 -9.04 0.22
CA ARG A 367 -46.45 -9.74 -0.71
C ARG A 367 -47.67 -8.87 -1.02
N PRO A 368 -47.92 -8.49 -2.28
CA PRO A 368 -49.07 -7.67 -2.64
C PRO A 368 -50.39 -8.45 -2.48
N ALA A 369 -51.49 -7.73 -2.21
CA ALA A 369 -52.83 -8.31 -2.08
C ALA A 369 -53.45 -8.79 -3.42
N TYR A 370 -52.68 -8.74 -4.51
CA TYR A 370 -53.07 -9.14 -5.84
C TYR A 370 -51.97 -10.02 -6.44
N PRO A 371 -52.31 -11.01 -7.29
CA PRO A 371 -51.31 -11.83 -7.95
C PRO A 371 -50.52 -11.00 -8.98
N ILE A 372 -49.22 -11.25 -9.06
CA ILE A 372 -48.38 -10.74 -10.15
C ILE A 372 -48.60 -11.63 -11.36
N VAL A 373 -48.97 -11.02 -12.49
CA VAL A 373 -49.35 -11.73 -13.71
C VAL A 373 -48.40 -11.31 -14.83
N LEU A 374 -47.50 -12.22 -15.19
CA LEU A 374 -46.61 -12.12 -16.35
C LEU A 374 -47.28 -12.72 -17.59
N LYS A 375 -47.38 -11.93 -18.66
CA LYS A 375 -47.92 -12.39 -19.95
C LYS A 375 -46.87 -12.24 -21.03
N SER A 376 -46.38 -13.35 -21.57
CA SER A 376 -45.59 -13.34 -22.80
C SER A 376 -46.47 -12.85 -23.95
N ILE A 377 -46.01 -11.84 -24.68
CA ILE A 377 -46.75 -11.23 -25.79
C ILE A 377 -45.88 -11.29 -27.03
N VAL A 378 -46.41 -11.92 -28.08
CA VAL A 378 -45.76 -11.91 -29.40
C VAL A 378 -46.05 -10.56 -30.07
N PRO A 379 -45.04 -9.71 -30.36
CA PRO A 379 -45.24 -8.34 -30.82
C PRO A 379 -46.00 -8.23 -32.15
N ALA A 380 -45.94 -9.26 -33.00
CA ALA A 380 -46.72 -9.31 -34.25
C ALA A 380 -48.25 -9.31 -34.05
N LYS A 381 -48.75 -9.55 -32.82
CA LYS A 381 -50.19 -9.61 -32.50
C LYS A 381 -50.72 -8.37 -31.75
N VAL A 382 -49.93 -7.31 -31.59
CA VAL A 382 -50.37 -6.08 -30.89
C VAL A 382 -50.40 -4.91 -31.85
N ALA A 383 -51.58 -4.29 -32.01
CA ALA A 383 -51.71 -3.03 -32.73
C ALA A 383 -50.82 -1.96 -32.09
N THR A 384 -49.95 -1.35 -32.88
CA THR A 384 -48.80 -0.52 -32.44
C THR A 384 -49.17 0.72 -31.63
N ALA A 385 -50.41 1.23 -31.76
CA ALA A 385 -50.83 2.49 -31.16
C ALA A 385 -51.82 2.38 -29.98
N THR A 386 -52.37 1.20 -29.68
CA THR A 386 -53.40 1.06 -28.64
C THR A 386 -52.76 0.84 -27.27
N GLU A 387 -53.09 1.73 -26.33
CA GLU A 387 -52.64 1.67 -24.95
C GLU A 387 -53.41 0.58 -24.16
N LYS A 388 -52.70 -0.19 -23.35
CA LYS A 388 -53.23 -1.33 -22.60
C LYS A 388 -52.86 -1.23 -21.12
N PRO A 389 -53.65 -1.80 -20.20
CA PRO A 389 -53.30 -1.86 -18.78
C PRO A 389 -52.04 -2.69 -18.52
N GLY A 390 -51.18 -2.23 -17.63
CA GLY A 390 -49.94 -2.90 -17.22
C GLY A 390 -48.66 -2.19 -17.69
N ILE A 391 -47.56 -2.92 -17.66
CA ILE A 391 -46.20 -2.45 -17.92
C ILE A 391 -45.60 -3.31 -19.03
N ALA A 392 -44.97 -2.70 -20.02
CA ALA A 392 -44.19 -3.42 -21.03
C ALA A 392 -42.85 -3.86 -20.44
N VAL A 393 -42.46 -5.12 -20.67
CA VAL A 393 -41.23 -5.70 -20.15
C VAL A 393 -40.46 -6.38 -21.27
N ASN A 394 -39.18 -6.04 -21.40
CA ASN A 394 -38.25 -6.65 -22.34
C ASN A 394 -37.05 -7.20 -21.56
N VAL A 395 -36.81 -8.51 -21.67
CA VAL A 395 -35.76 -9.23 -20.96
C VAL A 395 -34.66 -9.64 -21.92
N TYR A 396 -33.42 -9.24 -21.63
CA TYR A 396 -32.23 -9.58 -22.41
C TYR A 396 -31.40 -10.55 -21.60
N GLN A 397 -30.96 -11.66 -22.21
CA GLN A 397 -30.02 -12.61 -21.62
C GLN A 397 -28.66 -12.39 -22.27
N PHE A 398 -27.59 -12.42 -21.50
CA PHE A 398 -26.22 -12.24 -21.99
C PHE A 398 -25.42 -13.54 -21.90
N SER A 399 -24.51 -13.76 -22.85
CA SER A 399 -23.62 -14.93 -22.91
C SER A 399 -22.48 -14.86 -21.88
N SER A 400 -22.18 -13.68 -21.37
CA SER A 400 -21.06 -13.37 -20.46
C SER A 400 -21.54 -12.56 -19.24
N GLY A 401 -20.65 -12.45 -18.25
CA GLY A 401 -20.92 -11.72 -17.02
C GLY A 401 -21.26 -10.25 -17.24
N ILE A 402 -22.40 -9.77 -16.71
CA ILE A 402 -22.74 -8.33 -16.70
C ILE A 402 -22.58 -7.76 -15.29
N GLY A 403 -21.93 -6.60 -15.19
CA GLY A 403 -21.61 -5.93 -13.90
C GLY A 403 -22.25 -4.54 -13.74
N ALA A 404 -23.14 -4.17 -14.64
CA ALA A 404 -23.94 -2.95 -14.62
C ALA A 404 -25.12 -3.13 -15.60
N VAL A 405 -26.10 -2.22 -15.56
CA VAL A 405 -27.17 -2.15 -16.57
C VAL A 405 -26.54 -2.00 -17.97
N PRO A 406 -26.68 -2.99 -18.87
CA PRO A 406 -26.07 -2.90 -20.20
C PRO A 406 -26.77 -1.86 -21.07
N GLU A 407 -26.01 -1.13 -21.88
CA GLU A 407 -26.60 -0.32 -22.95
C GLU A 407 -27.18 -1.24 -24.02
N ILE A 408 -28.47 -1.05 -24.31
CA ILE A 408 -29.19 -1.81 -25.33
C ILE A 408 -29.35 -0.92 -26.56
N ASN A 409 -28.81 -1.35 -27.69
CA ASN A 409 -29.05 -0.72 -28.99
C ASN A 409 -30.28 -1.33 -29.68
N ASP A 410 -30.66 -0.76 -30.83
CA ASP A 410 -31.86 -1.19 -31.57
C ASP A 410 -31.70 -2.55 -32.29
N GLU A 411 -30.47 -3.05 -32.43
CA GLU A 411 -30.18 -4.36 -33.06
C GLU A 411 -30.28 -5.51 -32.06
N MET A 412 -30.14 -5.23 -30.75
CA MET A 412 -30.27 -6.22 -29.70
C MET A 412 -31.73 -6.61 -29.50
N LEU A 413 -32.01 -7.91 -29.64
CA LEU A 413 -33.34 -8.48 -29.42
C LEU A 413 -33.44 -9.11 -28.02
N PRO A 414 -34.47 -8.80 -27.23
CA PRO A 414 -34.72 -9.49 -25.96
C PRO A 414 -35.01 -10.98 -26.18
N VAL A 415 -34.68 -11.83 -25.21
CA VAL A 415 -35.05 -13.26 -25.22
C VAL A 415 -36.50 -13.50 -24.82
N LYS A 416 -37.06 -12.59 -24.01
CA LYS A 416 -38.47 -12.63 -23.60
C LYS A 416 -39.04 -11.21 -23.61
N SER A 417 -40.26 -11.06 -24.11
CA SER A 417 -40.98 -9.80 -24.05
C SER A 417 -42.45 -10.04 -23.76
N GLY A 418 -43.05 -9.12 -23.02
CA GLY A 418 -44.37 -9.33 -22.48
C GLY A 418 -44.85 -8.16 -21.64
N SER A 419 -45.97 -8.34 -20.97
CA SER A 419 -46.45 -7.37 -20.00
C SER A 419 -46.57 -7.95 -18.60
N ILE A 420 -46.41 -7.07 -17.62
CA ILE A 420 -46.61 -7.36 -16.20
C ILE A 420 -47.61 -6.35 -15.62
N ASN A 421 -48.44 -6.78 -14.69
CA ASN A 421 -49.44 -5.90 -14.06
C ASN A 421 -48.85 -4.99 -12.98
N ALA A 422 -47.81 -5.41 -12.26
CA ALA A 422 -47.04 -4.58 -11.34
C ALA A 422 -45.59 -5.08 -11.27
N LEU A 423 -44.63 -4.16 -11.11
CA LEU A 423 -43.22 -4.53 -11.01
C LEU A 423 -42.89 -4.97 -9.57
N HIS A 424 -43.06 -6.26 -9.30
CA HIS A 424 -42.72 -6.91 -8.04
C HIS A 424 -42.44 -8.39 -8.33
N LEU A 425 -41.17 -8.74 -8.43
CA LEU A 425 -40.66 -10.06 -8.78
C LEU A 425 -39.71 -10.49 -7.65
N ASP A 426 -40.09 -11.52 -6.91
CA ASP A 426 -39.19 -12.18 -5.96
C ASP A 426 -38.36 -13.27 -6.67
N GLU A 427 -37.47 -13.93 -5.93
CA GLU A 427 -36.55 -14.94 -6.48
C GLU A 427 -37.26 -16.06 -7.25
N GLN A 428 -38.50 -16.41 -6.89
CA GLN A 428 -39.28 -17.49 -7.49
C GLN A 428 -39.97 -17.04 -8.80
N ASP A 429 -40.22 -15.74 -8.97
CA ASP A 429 -40.95 -15.18 -10.11
C ASP A 429 -40.15 -15.12 -11.42
N PHE A 430 -38.82 -15.28 -11.36
CA PHE A 430 -37.93 -15.16 -12.53
C PHE A 430 -37.89 -16.42 -13.41
N GLY A 431 -38.45 -17.55 -12.97
CA GLY A 431 -38.47 -18.81 -13.70
C GLY A 431 -37.06 -19.28 -14.11
N ASP A 432 -36.85 -19.59 -15.39
CA ASP A 432 -35.57 -20.08 -15.92
C ASP A 432 -34.44 -19.04 -15.95
N LEU A 433 -34.74 -17.76 -15.68
CA LEU A 433 -33.71 -16.72 -15.63
C LEU A 433 -32.88 -16.91 -14.36
N LYS A 434 -31.64 -17.32 -14.53
CA LYS A 434 -30.69 -17.53 -13.43
C LYS A 434 -29.86 -16.28 -13.19
N ASP A 435 -28.89 -16.05 -14.06
CA ASP A 435 -27.85 -15.03 -13.96
C ASP A 435 -27.70 -14.30 -15.31
N ASN A 436 -27.02 -13.16 -15.32
CA ASN A 436 -26.62 -12.38 -16.49
C ASN A 436 -27.77 -11.96 -17.41
N PHE A 437 -28.81 -11.36 -16.85
CA PHE A 437 -29.93 -10.84 -17.61
C PHE A 437 -30.27 -9.41 -17.21
N ALA A 438 -30.92 -8.68 -18.11
CA ALA A 438 -31.44 -7.34 -17.84
C ALA A 438 -32.92 -7.25 -18.16
N ILE A 439 -33.67 -6.51 -17.35
CA ILE A 439 -35.10 -6.23 -17.53
C ILE A 439 -35.27 -4.73 -17.78
N PHE A 440 -35.86 -4.42 -18.92
CA PHE A 440 -36.29 -3.07 -19.29
C PHE A 440 -37.81 -3.01 -19.21
N ALA A 441 -38.32 -2.39 -18.15
CA ALA A 441 -39.74 -2.18 -17.93
C ALA A 441 -40.12 -0.73 -18.27
N SER A 442 -41.22 -0.52 -18.99
CA SER A 442 -41.64 0.83 -19.41
C SER A 442 -43.15 0.95 -19.58
N GLY A 443 -43.64 2.19 -19.53
CA GLY A 443 -45.05 2.52 -19.73
C GLY A 443 -45.36 3.92 -19.21
N TYR A 444 -46.57 4.14 -18.74
CA TYR A 444 -47.05 5.37 -18.15
C TYR A 444 -47.61 5.11 -16.74
N ILE A 445 -47.31 6.02 -15.81
CA ILE A 445 -47.96 6.12 -14.51
C ILE A 445 -49.05 7.18 -14.63
N ASN A 446 -50.29 6.78 -14.37
CA ASN A 446 -51.47 7.63 -14.47
C ASN A 446 -51.79 8.27 -13.11
N ILE A 447 -51.55 9.58 -12.98
CA ILE A 447 -51.75 10.35 -11.75
C ILE A 447 -53.05 11.15 -11.85
N LYS A 448 -53.95 11.00 -10.87
CA LYS A 448 -55.28 11.66 -10.88
C LYS A 448 -55.26 13.10 -10.36
N LYS A 449 -54.33 13.42 -9.46
CA LYS A 449 -54.20 14.73 -8.81
C LYS A 449 -52.73 15.01 -8.56
N THR A 450 -52.33 16.28 -8.56
CA THR A 450 -50.96 16.64 -8.21
C THR A 450 -50.61 16.04 -6.85
N THR A 451 -49.52 15.30 -6.78
CA THR A 451 -49.05 14.70 -5.54
C THR A 451 -47.53 14.61 -5.55
N ASN A 452 -46.95 14.83 -4.39
CA ASN A 452 -45.57 14.43 -4.14
C ASN A 452 -45.54 12.92 -3.87
N ILE A 453 -44.60 12.21 -4.46
CA ILE A 453 -44.46 10.76 -4.32
C ILE A 453 -43.00 10.43 -4.06
N VAL A 454 -42.76 9.65 -3.00
CA VAL A 454 -41.48 8.98 -2.82
C VAL A 454 -41.61 7.59 -3.46
N PHE A 455 -40.89 7.37 -4.55
CA PHE A 455 -40.72 6.03 -5.13
C PHE A 455 -39.60 5.31 -4.40
N ARG A 456 -39.72 3.99 -4.33
CA ARG A 456 -38.69 3.08 -3.83
C ARG A 456 -38.45 2.00 -4.87
N LEU A 457 -37.21 1.89 -5.34
CA LEU A 457 -36.77 0.76 -6.14
C LEU A 457 -36.03 -0.19 -5.22
N VAL A 458 -36.52 -1.43 -5.14
CA VAL A 458 -35.85 -2.52 -4.43
C VAL A 458 -35.34 -3.48 -5.48
N CYS A 459 -34.03 -3.63 -5.63
CA CYS A 459 -33.48 -4.69 -6.47
C CYS A 459 -32.23 -5.32 -5.87
N ASP A 460 -31.93 -6.54 -6.29
CA ASP A 460 -30.58 -7.12 -6.17
C ASP A 460 -29.71 -6.58 -7.31
N ASP A 461 -28.40 -6.62 -7.19
CA ASP A 461 -27.41 -6.10 -8.14
C ASP A 461 -27.55 -4.61 -8.48
N GLY A 462 -28.49 -4.20 -9.34
CA GLY A 462 -28.72 -2.79 -9.57
C GLY A 462 -29.82 -2.46 -10.55
N GLY A 463 -30.32 -1.23 -10.43
CA GLY A 463 -31.36 -0.72 -11.30
C GLY A 463 -31.58 0.78 -11.20
N LYS A 464 -32.29 1.32 -12.18
CA LYS A 464 -32.57 2.75 -12.31
C LYS A 464 -34.05 2.99 -12.59
N LEU A 465 -34.62 4.05 -12.01
CA LEU A 465 -35.96 4.53 -12.31
C LEU A 465 -35.89 5.89 -12.98
N PHE A 466 -36.56 6.02 -14.11
CA PHE A 466 -36.78 7.28 -14.82
C PHE A 466 -38.26 7.60 -14.87
N ILE A 467 -38.62 8.86 -14.65
CA ILE A 467 -39.98 9.39 -14.82
C ILE A 467 -39.86 10.72 -15.58
N ASP A 468 -40.69 10.91 -16.60
CA ASP A 468 -40.63 12.08 -17.51
C ASP A 468 -39.23 12.31 -18.12
N GLY A 469 -38.49 11.23 -18.36
CA GLY A 469 -37.12 11.27 -18.88
C GLY A 469 -36.06 11.66 -17.85
N LYS A 470 -36.44 12.05 -16.62
CA LYS A 470 -35.53 12.36 -15.53
C LYS A 470 -35.24 11.11 -14.71
N MET A 471 -33.96 10.85 -14.41
CA MET A 471 -33.57 9.82 -13.46
C MET A 471 -34.01 10.22 -12.04
N VAL A 472 -34.88 9.42 -11.43
CA VAL A 472 -35.42 9.63 -10.09
C VAL A 472 -34.70 8.77 -9.06
N ILE A 473 -34.29 7.55 -9.45
CA ILE A 473 -33.54 6.62 -8.59
C ILE A 473 -32.40 6.00 -9.40
N ASP A 474 -31.22 5.97 -8.81
CA ASP A 474 -30.10 5.09 -9.18
C ASP A 474 -29.78 4.23 -7.97
N ASN A 475 -30.03 2.92 -8.06
CA ASN A 475 -29.81 1.97 -6.98
C ASN A 475 -28.36 1.46 -6.95
N GLY A 476 -27.49 1.90 -7.87
CA GLY A 476 -26.09 1.50 -7.92
C GLY A 476 -25.90 0.21 -8.69
N VAL A 477 -24.79 -0.49 -8.41
CA VAL A 477 -24.39 -1.73 -9.09
C VAL A 477 -23.82 -2.73 -8.08
N ASN A 478 -24.10 -4.00 -8.32
CA ASN A 478 -23.62 -5.19 -7.65
C ASN A 478 -23.72 -5.17 -6.11
N HIS A 479 -24.94 -5.06 -5.58
CA HIS A 479 -25.25 -5.14 -4.15
C HIS A 479 -26.33 -6.20 -3.86
N PRO A 480 -26.48 -6.69 -2.61
CA PRO A 480 -27.62 -7.53 -2.25
C PRO A 480 -28.95 -6.76 -2.37
N LEU A 481 -30.09 -7.46 -2.36
CA LEU A 481 -31.44 -6.86 -2.37
C LEU A 481 -31.56 -5.64 -1.42
N GLN A 482 -31.61 -4.43 -2.00
CA GLN A 482 -31.56 -3.18 -1.24
C GLN A 482 -32.60 -2.17 -1.75
N PRO A 483 -33.28 -1.41 -0.87
CA PRO A 483 -34.12 -0.29 -1.28
C PRO A 483 -33.31 0.99 -1.53
N THR A 484 -33.62 1.70 -2.61
CA THR A 484 -33.27 3.13 -2.77
C THR A 484 -34.52 3.95 -3.04
N ASP A 485 -34.61 5.10 -2.38
CA ASP A 485 -35.76 6.00 -2.46
C ASP A 485 -35.44 7.22 -3.35
N GLY A 486 -36.44 7.70 -4.09
CA GLY A 486 -36.35 8.91 -4.91
C GLY A 486 -37.67 9.66 -4.90
N GLU A 487 -37.61 10.98 -4.75
CA GLU A 487 -38.78 11.84 -4.57
C GLU A 487 -39.05 12.68 -5.82
N ILE A 488 -40.33 12.73 -6.22
CA ILE A 488 -40.77 13.54 -7.36
C ILE A 488 -42.21 14.05 -7.18
N ILE A 489 -42.47 15.27 -7.65
CA ILE A 489 -43.81 15.84 -7.72
C ILE A 489 -44.39 15.57 -9.10
N LEU A 490 -45.51 14.85 -9.16
CA LEU A 490 -46.23 14.54 -10.41
C LEU A 490 -47.53 15.33 -10.47
N LYS A 491 -47.87 15.85 -11.65
CA LYS A 491 -49.12 16.57 -11.93
C LYS A 491 -50.21 15.57 -12.35
N PRO A 492 -51.49 15.98 -12.46
CA PRO A 492 -52.52 15.11 -13.03
C PRO A 492 -52.18 14.82 -14.50
N GLY A 493 -52.20 13.55 -14.89
CA GLY A 493 -51.88 13.13 -16.25
C GLY A 493 -51.07 11.85 -16.33
N LYS A 494 -50.55 11.59 -17.52
CA LYS A 494 -49.72 10.43 -17.86
C LYS A 494 -48.25 10.82 -17.78
N HIS A 495 -47.50 10.08 -16.99
CA HIS A 495 -46.06 10.27 -16.83
C HIS A 495 -45.34 9.05 -17.39
N PRO A 496 -44.60 9.15 -18.52
CA PRO A 496 -43.78 8.04 -18.98
C PRO A 496 -42.77 7.65 -17.90
N PHE A 497 -42.64 6.34 -17.68
CA PHE A 497 -41.63 5.79 -16.77
C PHE A 497 -40.84 4.67 -17.44
N LYS A 498 -39.61 4.49 -16.95
CA LYS A 498 -38.72 3.39 -17.35
C LYS A 498 -38.02 2.88 -16.10
N VAL A 499 -38.01 1.56 -15.92
CA VAL A 499 -37.14 0.88 -14.97
C VAL A 499 -36.17 0.02 -15.76
N GLU A 500 -34.89 0.18 -15.45
CA GLU A 500 -33.81 -0.65 -15.95
C GLU A 500 -33.28 -1.46 -14.78
N TYR A 501 -33.23 -2.77 -14.91
CA TYR A 501 -32.72 -3.68 -13.89
C TYR A 501 -31.75 -4.64 -14.54
N TYR A 502 -30.67 -5.00 -13.85
CA TYR A 502 -29.83 -6.10 -14.28
C TYR A 502 -29.54 -7.04 -13.12
N GLN A 503 -29.38 -8.30 -13.47
CA GLN A 503 -28.94 -9.37 -12.60
C GLN A 503 -27.63 -9.92 -13.16
N GLY A 504 -26.56 -9.74 -12.41
CA GLY A 504 -25.26 -10.33 -12.65
C GLY A 504 -25.27 -11.79 -12.22
N ALA A 505 -25.15 -12.07 -10.92
CA ALA A 505 -25.16 -13.44 -10.43
C ALA A 505 -25.73 -13.56 -9.01
N PHE A 506 -26.30 -14.73 -8.73
CA PHE A 506 -26.86 -15.16 -7.43
C PHE A 506 -28.19 -14.51 -7.10
N GLY A 507 -28.46 -14.21 -5.82
CA GLY A 507 -29.78 -13.75 -5.33
C GLY A 507 -30.42 -12.68 -6.22
N LYS A 508 -31.74 -12.65 -6.35
CA LYS A 508 -32.42 -11.80 -7.33
C LYS A 508 -33.76 -11.29 -6.81
N GLY A 509 -34.11 -10.08 -7.18
CA GLY A 509 -35.37 -9.45 -6.80
C GLY A 509 -35.51 -8.08 -7.46
N LEU A 510 -36.74 -7.71 -7.78
CA LEU A 510 -37.06 -6.41 -8.38
C LEU A 510 -38.45 -5.96 -7.94
N SER A 511 -38.56 -4.84 -7.24
CA SER A 511 -39.84 -4.21 -6.89
C SER A 511 -39.80 -2.71 -7.03
N LEU A 512 -40.83 -2.17 -7.69
CA LEU A 512 -41.17 -0.75 -7.66
C LEU A 512 -42.30 -0.53 -6.66
N GLN A 513 -41.99 0.28 -5.66
CA GLN A 513 -42.89 0.67 -4.59
C GLN A 513 -43.03 2.19 -4.57
N TRP A 514 -44.07 2.69 -3.92
CA TRP A 514 -44.27 4.12 -3.73
C TRP A 514 -44.92 4.44 -2.41
N ARG A 515 -44.76 5.69 -2.00
CA ARG A 515 -45.42 6.30 -0.85
C ARG A 515 -45.92 7.69 -1.26
N PRO A 516 -47.18 7.80 -1.72
CA PRO A 516 -47.79 9.08 -2.03
C PRO A 516 -47.89 9.98 -0.79
N TYR A 517 -47.87 11.30 -0.98
CA TYR A 517 -48.01 12.27 0.10
C TYR A 517 -49.27 12.02 0.94
N GLY A 518 -49.09 11.92 2.27
CA GLY A 518 -50.15 11.61 3.23
C GLY A 518 -50.29 10.12 3.59
N THR A 519 -49.56 9.20 2.93
CA THR A 519 -49.47 7.81 3.36
C THR A 519 -48.22 7.57 4.21
N LYS A 520 -48.32 6.64 5.18
CA LYS A 520 -47.22 6.34 6.12
C LYS A 520 -46.28 5.25 5.63
N GLU A 521 -46.77 4.32 4.82
CA GLU A 521 -46.04 3.12 4.41
C GLU A 521 -45.82 3.06 2.90
N PHE A 522 -44.73 2.40 2.50
CA PHE A 522 -44.51 2.03 1.11
C PHE A 522 -45.40 0.84 0.74
N VAL A 523 -45.99 0.92 -0.45
CA VAL A 523 -46.74 -0.18 -1.04
C VAL A 523 -46.22 -0.43 -2.44
N VAL A 524 -46.34 -1.67 -2.93
CA VAL A 524 -46.10 -1.97 -4.35
C VAL A 524 -46.99 -1.07 -5.20
N VAL A 525 -46.41 -0.47 -6.26
CA VAL A 525 -47.20 0.42 -7.12
C VAL A 525 -48.34 -0.39 -7.75
N PRO A 526 -49.61 0.02 -7.54
CA PRO A 526 -50.76 -0.80 -7.90
C PRO A 526 -50.93 -0.90 -9.42
N PRO A 527 -51.37 -2.05 -9.96
CA PRO A 527 -51.59 -2.23 -11.39
C PRO A 527 -52.51 -1.19 -12.04
N SER A 528 -53.45 -0.64 -11.26
CA SER A 528 -54.46 0.30 -11.72
C SER A 528 -53.91 1.64 -12.23
N VAL A 529 -52.64 1.96 -11.95
CA VAL A 529 -52.01 3.20 -12.43
C VAL A 529 -51.12 2.99 -13.64
N PHE A 530 -50.84 1.75 -14.01
CA PHE A 530 -49.96 1.44 -15.13
C PHE A 530 -50.72 1.22 -16.43
N THR A 531 -50.24 1.88 -17.48
CA THR A 531 -50.59 1.59 -18.86
C THR A 531 -49.32 1.53 -19.72
N TYR A 532 -49.37 0.82 -20.84
CA TYR A 532 -48.24 0.72 -21.79
C TYR A 532 -48.75 0.74 -23.23
N LYS A 533 -47.89 1.10 -24.18
CA LYS A 533 -48.22 1.00 -25.61
C LYS A 533 -47.73 -0.33 -26.17
N GLY A 534 -48.49 -0.90 -27.11
CA GLY A 534 -48.08 -2.12 -27.80
C GLY A 534 -46.68 -2.06 -28.43
N ALA A 535 -46.27 -0.89 -28.91
CA ALA A 535 -44.95 -0.64 -29.47
C ALA A 535 -43.79 -0.77 -28.45
N ASP A 536 -44.06 -0.71 -27.14
CA ASP A 536 -43.04 -0.84 -26.10
C ASP A 536 -42.61 -2.31 -25.89
N ILE A 537 -43.34 -3.27 -26.49
CA ILE A 537 -43.01 -4.70 -26.52
C ILE A 537 -42.14 -4.98 -27.75
N LYS A 538 -40.85 -5.30 -27.54
CA LYS A 538 -39.90 -5.55 -28.62
C LYS A 538 -40.02 -6.97 -29.17
N ARG A 539 -39.57 -7.16 -30.42
CA ARG A 539 -39.41 -8.47 -31.08
C ARG A 539 -38.36 -9.29 -30.34
N THR A 540 -38.63 -10.57 -30.11
CA THR A 540 -37.73 -11.45 -29.37
C THR A 540 -36.79 -12.22 -30.30
N GLY A 541 -35.55 -12.41 -29.85
CA GLY A 541 -34.56 -13.32 -30.45
C GLY A 541 -34.39 -14.59 -29.60
N GLN A 542 -33.79 -15.64 -30.15
CA GLN A 542 -33.57 -16.92 -29.43
C GLN A 542 -32.16 -17.06 -28.83
N THR A 543 -31.22 -16.19 -29.18
CA THR A 543 -29.83 -16.29 -28.74
C THR A 543 -29.52 -15.26 -27.65
N PRO A 544 -28.81 -15.64 -26.57
CA PRO A 544 -28.20 -14.69 -25.66
C PRO A 544 -27.37 -13.65 -26.43
N VAL A 545 -27.42 -12.40 -25.99
CA VAL A 545 -26.64 -11.29 -26.54
C VAL A 545 -25.17 -11.52 -26.20
N ASP A 546 -24.33 -11.59 -27.22
CA ASP A 546 -22.89 -11.76 -27.05
C ASP A 546 -22.22 -10.41 -26.82
N VAL A 547 -21.80 -10.14 -25.58
CA VAL A 547 -21.02 -8.93 -25.25
C VAL A 547 -19.55 -9.24 -25.53
N LYS A 548 -19.17 -9.28 -26.81
CA LYS A 548 -17.76 -9.28 -27.17
C LYS A 548 -17.20 -7.88 -26.93
N LYS A 549 -16.55 -7.69 -25.79
CA LYS A 549 -15.62 -6.57 -25.64
C LYS A 549 -14.40 -6.90 -26.50
N GLU A 550 -14.28 -6.29 -27.67
CA GLU A 550 -13.01 -6.28 -28.40
C GLU A 550 -12.06 -5.39 -27.59
N ASP A 551 -11.29 -5.98 -26.68
CA ASP A 551 -10.25 -5.28 -25.94
C ASP A 551 -9.08 -5.00 -26.90
N ILE A 552 -9.11 -3.85 -27.56
CA ILE A 552 -8.01 -3.39 -28.41
C ILE A 552 -6.98 -2.70 -27.52
N PRO A 553 -5.73 -3.21 -27.42
CA PRO A 553 -4.73 -2.60 -26.55
C PRO A 553 -4.48 -1.12 -26.90
N GLY A 554 -4.46 -0.28 -25.86
CA GLY A 554 -4.30 1.17 -25.99
C GLY A 554 -5.57 1.94 -26.32
N ASP A 555 -6.70 1.25 -26.55
CA ASP A 555 -8.00 1.84 -26.85
C ASP A 555 -9.06 1.41 -25.84
N ARG A 556 -9.24 2.21 -24.79
CA ARG A 556 -10.09 1.90 -23.61
C ARG A 556 -9.70 0.64 -22.83
N SER A 557 -8.59 0.04 -23.22
CA SER A 557 -7.99 -1.13 -22.59
C SER A 557 -6.47 -0.91 -22.42
N PRO A 558 -5.85 -1.50 -21.39
CA PRO A 558 -4.42 -1.36 -21.15
C PRO A 558 -3.58 -1.73 -22.38
N LEU A 559 -2.40 -1.13 -22.49
CA LEU A 559 -1.42 -1.56 -23.47
C LEU A 559 -0.91 -2.96 -23.08
N VAL A 560 -0.35 -3.72 -24.01
CA VAL A 560 0.26 -5.03 -23.71
C VAL A 560 1.73 -5.12 -24.11
N ALA A 561 2.22 -4.14 -24.87
CA ALA A 561 3.54 -4.12 -25.46
C ALA A 561 4.36 -2.91 -25.01
N VAL A 562 5.67 -3.01 -25.25
CA VAL A 562 6.64 -1.93 -25.03
C VAL A 562 6.39 -0.83 -26.05
N HIS A 563 6.50 0.43 -25.61
CA HIS A 563 6.32 1.59 -26.47
C HIS A 563 7.30 1.57 -27.68
N PRO A 564 6.83 1.76 -28.93
CA PRO A 564 7.65 1.57 -30.15
C PRO A 564 8.92 2.44 -30.23
N SER A 565 8.91 3.61 -29.59
CA SER A 565 10.06 4.52 -29.47
C SER A 565 11.19 4.03 -28.55
N PHE A 566 11.03 2.88 -27.90
CA PHE A 566 12.02 2.34 -26.96
C PHE A 566 12.40 0.91 -27.29
N THR A 567 13.67 0.59 -27.07
CA THR A 567 14.19 -0.77 -27.06
C THR A 567 14.29 -1.24 -25.61
N LEU A 568 13.65 -2.38 -25.31
CA LEU A 568 13.73 -3.02 -23.99
C LEU A 568 14.91 -3.98 -23.93
N ALA A 569 15.65 -3.95 -22.82
CA ALA A 569 16.67 -4.94 -22.50
C ALA A 569 16.59 -5.35 -21.02
N GLN A 570 16.97 -6.60 -20.72
CA GLN A 570 17.16 -7.03 -19.34
C GLN A 570 18.43 -6.37 -18.76
N ALA A 571 18.33 -5.88 -17.53
CA ALA A 571 19.40 -5.15 -16.84
C ALA A 571 19.93 -5.92 -15.61
N ARG A 572 19.76 -7.23 -15.60
CA ARG A 572 20.18 -8.17 -14.54
C ARG A 572 20.58 -9.53 -15.14
N PRO A 573 21.48 -10.29 -14.49
CA PRO A 573 21.65 -11.70 -14.79
C PRO A 573 20.43 -12.50 -14.31
N ASP A 574 20.19 -13.69 -14.88
CA ASP A 574 18.97 -14.46 -14.64
C ASP A 574 18.83 -14.95 -13.18
N ASN A 575 19.97 -15.19 -12.52
CA ASN A 575 20.05 -15.63 -11.13
C ASN A 575 19.88 -14.50 -10.10
N PHE A 576 19.82 -13.23 -10.54
CA PHE A 576 19.52 -12.10 -9.69
C PHE A 576 18.06 -11.71 -9.89
N GLN A 577 17.25 -11.82 -8.83
CA GLN A 577 15.80 -11.62 -8.88
C GLN A 577 15.37 -10.49 -7.92
N PRO A 578 15.80 -9.24 -8.16
CA PRO A 578 15.62 -8.16 -7.20
C PRO A 578 14.16 -7.70 -7.13
N ARG A 579 13.61 -7.69 -5.91
CA ARG A 579 12.41 -6.92 -5.56
C ARG A 579 12.82 -5.48 -5.30
N VAL A 580 12.89 -4.64 -6.33
CA VAL A 580 13.57 -3.33 -6.24
C VAL A 580 12.82 -2.37 -5.31
N GLY A 581 13.43 -2.04 -4.18
CA GLY A 581 12.94 -1.05 -3.21
C GLY A 581 13.45 0.37 -3.49
N GLY A 582 14.65 0.50 -4.04
CA GLY A 582 15.29 1.77 -4.39
C GLY A 582 16.46 1.53 -5.35
N MET A 583 16.79 2.53 -6.18
CA MET A 583 17.94 2.46 -7.08
C MET A 583 18.46 3.84 -7.48
N ASP A 584 19.77 3.94 -7.68
CA ASP A 584 20.47 5.15 -8.13
C ASP A 584 21.86 4.78 -8.66
N PHE A 585 22.59 5.74 -9.23
CA PHE A 585 23.92 5.51 -9.80
C PHE A 585 25.04 6.17 -8.98
N LEU A 586 26.16 5.44 -8.85
CA LEU A 586 27.46 6.03 -8.49
C LEU A 586 27.99 6.86 -9.65
N ALA A 587 28.90 7.79 -9.37
CA ALA A 587 29.51 8.67 -10.37
C ALA A 587 30.30 7.89 -11.45
N ASP A 588 30.78 6.70 -11.11
CA ASP A 588 31.49 5.82 -12.03
C ASP A 588 30.57 5.01 -12.97
N GLY A 589 29.26 5.17 -12.84
CA GLY A 589 28.23 4.52 -13.67
C GLY A 589 27.77 3.15 -13.18
N ARG A 590 28.25 2.64 -12.05
CA ARG A 590 27.66 1.46 -11.41
C ARG A 590 26.34 1.82 -10.73
N MET A 591 25.38 0.90 -10.78
CA MET A 591 24.08 1.09 -10.14
C MET A 591 24.08 0.50 -8.74
N VAL A 592 23.45 1.19 -7.79
CA VAL A 592 23.15 0.69 -6.45
C VAL A 592 21.67 0.34 -6.40
N VAL A 593 21.32 -0.84 -5.87
CA VAL A 593 19.94 -1.34 -5.77
C VAL A 593 19.67 -1.82 -4.36
N SER A 594 18.65 -1.29 -3.69
CA SER A 594 18.10 -1.86 -2.46
C SER A 594 16.93 -2.80 -2.76
N THR A 595 16.76 -3.85 -1.96
CA THR A 595 15.73 -4.86 -2.17
C THR A 595 14.72 -4.94 -1.02
N TRP A 596 13.45 -5.09 -1.39
CA TRP A 596 12.34 -5.36 -0.47
C TRP A 596 12.17 -6.88 -0.31
N ASP A 597 13.07 -7.46 0.47
CA ASP A 597 13.13 -8.90 0.76
C ASP A 597 13.52 -9.16 2.23
N SER A 598 13.56 -10.44 2.62
CA SER A 598 13.80 -10.87 4.00
C SER A 598 15.19 -10.54 4.55
N LEU A 599 16.14 -10.18 3.69
CA LEU A 599 17.48 -9.79 4.08
C LEU A 599 17.64 -8.26 4.13
N GLY A 600 16.80 -7.49 3.43
CA GLY A 600 16.91 -6.03 3.37
C GLY A 600 18.25 -5.62 2.79
N SER A 601 18.59 -6.17 1.62
CA SER A 601 19.92 -6.10 1.04
C SER A 601 20.12 -4.85 0.17
N VAL A 602 21.39 -4.48 -0.02
CA VAL A 602 21.83 -3.49 -1.01
C VAL A 602 22.92 -4.12 -1.87
N TYR A 603 22.83 -3.91 -3.18
CA TYR A 603 23.71 -4.48 -4.19
C TYR A 603 24.32 -3.38 -5.06
N ILE A 604 25.56 -3.59 -5.48
CA ILE A 604 26.15 -2.96 -6.65
C ILE A 604 25.89 -3.86 -7.86
N VAL A 605 25.35 -3.27 -8.93
CA VAL A 605 25.11 -3.89 -10.24
C VAL A 605 25.98 -3.17 -11.27
N ASP A 606 27.05 -3.83 -11.73
CA ASP A 606 27.98 -3.32 -12.73
C ASP A 606 27.69 -3.94 -14.11
N GLY A 607 27.00 -3.14 -14.93
CA GLY A 607 26.70 -3.48 -16.33
C GLY A 607 27.58 -2.76 -17.35
N ARG A 608 28.58 -1.97 -16.94
CA ARG A 608 29.31 -1.05 -17.83
C ARG A 608 30.07 -1.75 -18.95
N LYS A 609 30.51 -2.99 -18.69
CA LYS A 609 31.26 -3.85 -19.63
C LYS A 609 30.46 -5.04 -20.14
N ALA A 610 29.16 -5.13 -19.80
CA ALA A 610 28.33 -6.27 -20.13
C ALA A 610 27.87 -6.20 -21.60
N THR A 611 27.98 -7.31 -22.33
CA THR A 611 27.45 -7.44 -23.70
C THR A 611 26.16 -8.26 -23.74
N ALA A 612 25.95 -9.11 -22.73
CA ALA A 612 24.73 -9.85 -22.48
C ALA A 612 24.30 -9.73 -21.00
N PRO A 613 23.03 -10.00 -20.65
CA PRO A 613 22.55 -9.88 -19.27
C PRO A 613 23.36 -10.69 -18.25
N ASN A 614 23.85 -11.87 -18.61
CA ASN A 614 24.64 -12.73 -17.72
C ASN A 614 26.12 -12.31 -17.56
N ASP A 615 26.57 -11.29 -18.30
CA ASP A 615 27.89 -10.67 -18.09
C ASP A 615 27.88 -9.67 -16.92
N ILE A 616 26.69 -9.15 -16.56
CA ILE A 616 26.49 -8.14 -15.52
C ILE A 616 26.96 -8.71 -14.17
N LYS A 617 27.79 -7.93 -13.46
CA LYS A 617 28.31 -8.32 -12.15
C LYS A 617 27.45 -7.75 -11.05
N VAL A 618 27.06 -8.60 -10.10
CA VAL A 618 26.25 -8.22 -8.95
C VAL A 618 27.02 -8.57 -7.69
N LYS A 619 27.23 -7.58 -6.82
CA LYS A 619 27.87 -7.74 -5.51
C LYS A 619 26.95 -7.19 -4.44
N ARG A 620 26.59 -8.01 -3.45
CA ARG A 620 25.88 -7.50 -2.26
C ARG A 620 26.87 -6.74 -1.40
N ILE A 621 26.52 -5.52 -1.01
CA ILE A 621 27.37 -4.64 -0.20
C ILE A 621 26.82 -4.44 1.21
N ALA A 622 25.51 -4.59 1.42
CA ALA A 622 24.87 -4.45 2.73
C ALA A 622 23.67 -5.39 2.88
N TYR A 623 23.28 -5.65 4.13
CA TYR A 623 22.06 -6.38 4.53
C TYR A 623 21.52 -5.85 5.87
N GLY A 624 20.38 -6.39 6.32
CA GLY A 624 19.83 -6.12 7.65
C GLY A 624 18.96 -4.87 7.75
N LEU A 625 18.64 -4.22 6.63
CA LEU A 625 17.80 -3.02 6.59
C LEU A 625 16.30 -3.37 6.67
N ALA A 626 15.51 -2.54 7.35
CA ALA A 626 14.07 -2.71 7.49
C ALA A 626 13.33 -2.01 6.35
N GLU A 627 12.82 -2.78 5.39
CA GLU A 627 12.01 -2.28 4.27
C GLU A 627 12.68 -1.09 3.54
N PRO A 628 13.88 -1.29 2.93
CA PRO A 628 14.66 -0.22 2.32
C PRO A 628 14.03 0.26 1.00
N LEU A 629 12.93 1.00 1.12
CA LEU A 629 12.06 1.47 0.05
C LEU A 629 12.42 2.87 -0.46
N GLY A 630 13.57 3.40 -0.06
CA GLY A 630 14.18 4.51 -0.79
C GLY A 630 15.69 4.47 -0.76
N LEU A 631 16.28 4.94 -1.85
CA LEU A 631 17.72 4.97 -2.06
C LEU A 631 18.08 6.24 -2.81
N LYS A 632 19.13 6.93 -2.37
CA LYS A 632 19.76 8.03 -3.10
C LYS A 632 21.27 7.98 -2.95
N VAL A 633 21.99 8.21 -4.04
CA VAL A 633 23.43 8.48 -4.03
C VAL A 633 23.64 9.99 -4.13
N VAL A 634 24.45 10.53 -3.23
CA VAL A 634 24.83 11.96 -3.22
C VAL A 634 26.32 12.04 -2.93
N ASP A 635 27.10 12.58 -3.86
CA ASP A 635 28.57 12.66 -3.75
C ASP A 635 29.21 11.28 -3.51
N ASP A 636 28.74 10.24 -4.23
CA ASP A 636 29.09 8.81 -4.05
C ASP A 636 28.78 8.20 -2.67
N GLU A 637 28.10 8.95 -1.79
CA GLU A 637 27.59 8.43 -0.52
C GLU A 637 26.20 7.82 -0.70
N ILE A 638 25.98 6.63 -0.14
CA ILE A 638 24.73 5.88 -0.29
C ILE A 638 23.83 6.13 0.92
N TYR A 639 22.62 6.63 0.66
CA TYR A 639 21.59 6.88 1.67
C TYR A 639 20.36 6.00 1.42
N ILE A 640 19.86 5.36 2.47
CA ILE A 640 18.71 4.45 2.46
C ILE A 640 17.60 4.99 3.35
N MET A 641 16.42 5.18 2.77
CA MET A 641 15.18 5.42 3.52
C MET A 641 14.58 4.08 3.94
N GLN A 642 14.46 3.88 5.24
CA GLN A 642 13.77 2.78 5.88
C GLN A 642 12.49 3.31 6.54
N LYS A 643 11.54 2.41 6.88
CA LYS A 643 10.32 2.77 7.63
C LYS A 643 10.56 3.68 8.84
N GLN A 644 11.71 3.50 9.50
CA GLN A 644 12.00 4.05 10.82
C GLN A 644 13.10 5.13 10.80
N GLU A 645 13.93 5.20 9.76
CA GLU A 645 15.08 6.11 9.72
C GLU A 645 15.62 6.31 8.29
N LEU A 646 16.39 7.39 8.12
CA LEU A 646 17.34 7.59 7.03
C LEU A 646 18.72 7.13 7.50
N THR A 647 19.35 6.23 6.75
CA THR A 647 20.65 5.62 7.09
C THR A 647 21.66 5.87 5.97
N LYS A 648 22.86 6.29 6.34
CA LYS A 648 24.02 6.33 5.43
C LYS A 648 24.79 5.03 5.57
N LEU A 649 25.16 4.44 4.44
CA LEU A 649 26.00 3.25 4.38
C LEU A 649 27.46 3.67 4.17
N VAL A 650 28.37 3.18 5.00
CA VAL A 650 29.79 3.54 4.98
C VAL A 650 30.65 2.29 4.92
N ASP A 651 31.49 2.24 3.90
CA ASP A 651 32.62 1.31 3.81
C ASP A 651 33.84 1.99 4.46
N LEU A 652 34.33 1.43 5.56
CA LEU A 652 35.43 2.01 6.33
C LEU A 652 36.81 1.55 5.84
N ASN A 653 36.85 0.46 5.07
CA ASN A 653 38.08 -0.24 4.72
C ASN A 653 38.35 -0.30 3.19
N ASN A 654 37.41 0.19 2.38
CA ASN A 654 37.41 0.24 0.92
C ASN A 654 37.38 -1.14 0.23
N ASP A 655 36.77 -2.16 0.84
CA ASP A 655 36.53 -3.48 0.23
C ASP A 655 35.17 -3.59 -0.49
N GLU A 656 34.45 -2.48 -0.56
CA GLU A 656 33.07 -2.29 -1.04
C GLU A 656 32.00 -3.04 -0.24
N LEU A 657 32.33 -3.57 0.94
CA LEU A 657 31.34 -4.03 1.91
C LEU A 657 31.07 -2.92 2.90
N ILE A 658 29.80 -2.79 3.28
CA ILE A 658 29.39 -1.77 4.24
C ILE A 658 29.74 -2.26 5.64
N ASP A 659 30.65 -1.53 6.28
CA ASP A 659 31.08 -1.76 7.65
C ASP A 659 30.21 -1.02 8.65
N GLU A 660 29.68 0.15 8.29
CA GLU A 660 28.93 1.01 9.21
C GLU A 660 27.61 1.53 8.61
N TYR A 661 26.57 1.42 9.42
CA TYR A 661 25.20 1.86 9.14
C TYR A 661 24.92 3.08 10.02
N GLN A 662 25.17 4.28 9.51
CA GLN A 662 25.05 5.53 10.26
C GLN A 662 23.62 6.06 10.19
N THR A 663 22.97 6.25 11.35
CA THR A 663 21.64 6.87 11.41
C THR A 663 21.78 8.38 11.21
N ILE A 664 21.22 8.89 10.11
CA ILE A 664 21.20 10.33 9.79
C ILE A 664 19.99 11.00 10.44
N CYS A 665 18.82 10.40 10.32
CA CYS A 665 17.59 10.95 10.92
C CYS A 665 16.62 9.82 11.26
N ASN A 666 16.03 9.87 12.45
CA ASN A 666 15.07 8.88 12.91
C ASN A 666 13.94 9.50 13.76
N GLY A 667 13.70 10.81 13.60
CA GLY A 667 12.89 11.60 14.54
C GLY A 667 11.36 11.51 14.38
N TRP A 668 10.84 10.90 13.31
CA TRP A 668 9.39 10.71 13.14
C TRP A 668 8.86 9.51 13.95
N LYS A 669 7.60 9.61 14.38
CA LYS A 669 6.88 8.51 15.02
C LYS A 669 6.54 7.39 14.03
N VAL A 670 6.50 6.17 14.54
CA VAL A 670 6.31 4.93 13.75
C VAL A 670 5.57 3.90 14.61
N SER A 671 4.70 3.10 13.99
CA SER A 671 4.00 1.99 14.65
C SER A 671 4.50 0.62 14.19
N ALA A 672 3.96 -0.42 14.82
CA ALA A 672 4.15 -1.81 14.42
C ALA A 672 3.30 -2.24 13.22
N ASN A 673 2.47 -1.36 12.64
CA ASN A 673 1.57 -1.74 11.55
C ASN A 673 2.35 -2.16 10.29
N PHE A 674 1.91 -3.23 9.62
CA PHE A 674 2.62 -3.83 8.50
C PHE A 674 2.60 -3.02 7.19
N HIS A 675 1.65 -2.10 7.05
CA HIS A 675 1.46 -1.28 5.86
C HIS A 675 1.88 0.17 6.10
N GLU A 676 2.75 0.39 7.08
CA GLU A 676 3.21 1.71 7.49
C GLU A 676 4.61 1.97 6.90
N PHE A 677 4.71 2.21 5.58
CA PHE A 677 5.98 2.37 4.86
C PHE A 677 6.55 3.80 4.84
N ALA A 678 7.87 3.92 4.65
CA ALA A 678 8.51 5.17 4.25
C ALA A 678 9.09 5.00 2.84
N PHE A 679 8.70 5.87 1.91
CA PHE A 679 9.11 5.79 0.50
C PHE A 679 10.03 6.95 0.13
N GLY A 680 10.84 6.76 -0.92
CA GLY A 680 11.87 7.72 -1.28
C GLY A 680 12.87 7.21 -2.30
N LEU A 681 13.95 7.94 -2.58
CA LEU A 681 14.40 9.15 -1.88
C LEU A 681 14.81 10.22 -2.90
N VAL A 682 14.36 11.46 -2.71
CA VAL A 682 14.78 12.60 -3.55
C VAL A 682 15.78 13.45 -2.79
N TYR A 683 16.82 13.93 -3.46
CA TYR A 683 17.74 14.93 -2.92
C TYR A 683 17.66 16.20 -3.77
N LYS A 684 17.42 17.35 -3.12
CA LYS A 684 17.35 18.67 -3.76
C LYS A 684 17.79 19.74 -2.75
N ASP A 685 18.65 20.65 -3.18
CA ASP A 685 19.08 21.85 -2.44
C ASP A 685 19.59 21.59 -1.01
N GLY A 686 20.34 20.49 -0.81
CA GLY A 686 20.91 20.12 0.50
C GLY A 686 19.98 19.29 1.40
N TYR A 687 18.78 18.95 0.92
CA TYR A 687 17.78 18.21 1.67
C TYR A 687 17.36 16.91 0.98
N PHE A 688 17.13 15.88 1.78
CA PHE A 688 16.45 14.67 1.38
C PHE A 688 14.94 14.79 1.62
N TYR A 689 14.15 14.24 0.71
CA TYR A 689 12.70 14.20 0.77
C TYR A 689 12.17 12.77 0.64
N GLY A 690 11.34 12.37 1.59
CA GLY A 690 10.63 11.09 1.57
C GLY A 690 9.18 11.24 2.00
N THR A 691 8.38 10.21 1.78
CA THR A 691 6.95 10.22 2.11
C THR A 691 6.63 9.12 3.12
N LEU A 692 5.77 9.43 4.10
CA LEU A 692 5.40 8.53 5.18
C LEU A 692 3.96 8.06 4.99
N ALA A 693 3.77 6.78 4.68
CA ALA A 693 2.44 6.20 4.48
C ALA A 693 1.69 5.99 5.80
N THR A 694 0.36 6.11 5.76
CA THR A 694 -0.54 5.81 6.88
C THR A 694 -0.61 4.31 7.14
N ALA A 695 -0.95 3.93 8.38
CA ALA A 695 -1.18 2.54 8.74
C ALA A 695 -2.48 2.01 8.11
N ILE A 696 -2.46 0.78 7.59
CA ILE A 696 -3.60 0.13 6.95
C ILE A 696 -3.91 -1.18 7.68
N ASN A 697 -5.18 -1.44 7.93
CA ASN A 697 -5.67 -2.70 8.47
C ASN A 697 -5.71 -3.77 7.37
N PRO A 698 -5.66 -5.07 7.74
CA PRO A 698 -5.99 -6.14 6.79
C PRO A 698 -7.30 -5.82 6.05
N GLY A 699 -7.24 -5.88 4.74
CA GLY A 699 -8.30 -5.58 3.79
C GLY A 699 -8.12 -4.26 3.06
N GLY A 700 -7.36 -3.29 3.59
CA GLY A 700 -7.07 -2.03 2.88
C GLY A 700 -7.67 -0.77 3.52
N ALA A 701 -8.44 -0.89 4.61
CA ALA A 701 -9.00 0.25 5.34
C ALA A 701 -7.94 0.93 6.24
N SER A 702 -7.96 2.25 6.36
CA SER A 702 -7.02 2.95 7.26
C SER A 702 -7.21 2.57 8.73
N THR A 703 -6.11 2.35 9.44
CA THR A 703 -6.11 2.11 10.89
C THR A 703 -6.60 3.35 11.64
N LYS A 704 -7.35 3.15 12.74
CA LYS A 704 -7.83 4.22 13.63
C LYS A 704 -7.52 3.84 15.09
N PRO A 705 -6.85 4.70 15.88
CA PRO A 705 -6.24 5.97 15.48
C PRO A 705 -4.97 5.77 14.62
N GLN A 706 -4.58 6.81 13.87
CA GLN A 706 -3.30 6.86 13.16
C GLN A 706 -2.18 7.42 14.05
N ILE A 707 -0.94 7.13 13.69
CA ILE A 707 0.22 7.84 14.24
C ILE A 707 0.29 9.25 13.62
N PRO A 708 0.39 10.33 14.42
CA PRO A 708 0.28 11.72 13.93
C PRO A 708 1.30 12.15 12.87
N ASP A 709 2.45 11.49 12.80
CA ASP A 709 3.55 11.84 11.88
C ASP A 709 3.40 11.20 10.50
N ARG A 710 2.45 10.27 10.33
CA ARG A 710 2.20 9.59 9.06
C ARG A 710 1.32 10.45 8.14
N GLY A 711 1.22 10.08 6.86
CA GLY A 711 0.51 10.87 5.85
C GLY A 711 1.18 12.21 5.52
N LYS A 712 2.52 12.27 5.64
CA LYS A 712 3.33 13.50 5.53
C LYS A 712 4.57 13.30 4.65
N VAL A 713 5.11 14.42 4.19
CA VAL A 713 6.41 14.48 3.51
C VAL A 713 7.47 14.90 4.53
N VAL A 714 8.50 14.08 4.70
CA VAL A 714 9.64 14.41 5.56
C VAL A 714 10.73 15.10 4.73
N LYS A 715 11.28 16.19 5.26
CA LYS A 715 12.39 16.97 4.67
C LYS A 715 13.56 16.96 5.65
N ILE A 716 14.67 16.35 5.27
CA ILE A 716 15.81 16.03 6.14
C ILE A 716 17.06 16.75 5.62
N SER A 717 17.74 17.52 6.45
CA SER A 717 19.01 18.16 6.08
C SER A 717 20.11 17.12 5.93
N LYS A 718 20.86 17.13 4.82
CA LYS A 718 22.08 16.33 4.66
C LYS A 718 23.15 16.77 5.67
N LYS A 719 23.17 18.04 6.05
CA LYS A 719 24.23 18.65 6.86
C LYS A 719 24.31 18.08 8.28
N ASP A 720 23.15 17.91 8.93
CA ASP A 720 23.08 17.59 10.36
C ASP A 720 21.96 16.60 10.72
N GLY A 721 21.19 16.13 9.74
CA GLY A 721 20.08 15.20 9.97
C GLY A 721 18.84 15.83 10.60
N SER A 722 18.81 17.15 10.83
CA SER A 722 17.60 17.85 11.28
C SER A 722 16.48 17.67 10.26
N PHE A 723 15.23 17.60 10.72
CA PHE A 723 14.10 17.37 9.83
C PHE A 723 12.89 18.23 10.16
N THR A 724 12.04 18.41 9.15
CA THR A 724 10.72 19.06 9.22
C THR A 724 9.72 18.27 8.39
N PHE A 725 8.42 18.56 8.55
CA PHE A 725 7.40 18.05 7.65
C PHE A 725 7.05 19.11 6.61
N ALA A 726 7.36 18.84 5.34
CA ALA A 726 7.16 19.80 4.26
C ALA A 726 5.70 19.90 3.81
N ALA A 727 4.94 18.81 3.90
CA ALA A 727 3.52 18.78 3.53
C ALA A 727 2.78 17.64 4.23
N SER A 728 1.45 17.63 4.13
CA SER A 728 0.56 16.67 4.81
C SER A 728 -0.64 16.26 3.96
N GLY A 729 -1.45 15.33 4.46
CA GLY A 729 -2.67 14.89 3.78
C GLY A 729 -2.43 13.84 2.71
N LEU A 730 -1.38 13.02 2.89
CA LEU A 730 -1.12 11.83 2.05
C LEU A 730 -1.72 10.57 2.68
N ARG A 731 -1.94 9.53 1.88
CA ARG A 731 -2.41 8.21 2.35
C ARG A 731 -1.32 7.14 2.22
N THR A 732 -1.10 6.63 1.02
CA THR A 732 -0.08 5.61 0.72
C THR A 732 0.78 6.07 -0.48
N PRO A 733 1.66 7.06 -0.26
CA PRO A 733 2.41 7.73 -1.33
C PRO A 733 3.66 6.97 -1.76
N ASN A 734 3.53 5.85 -2.49
CA ASN A 734 4.67 5.01 -2.91
C ASN A 734 5.70 5.76 -3.77
N GLY A 735 5.29 6.78 -4.53
CA GLY A 735 6.17 7.49 -5.45
C GLY A 735 6.54 8.90 -5.00
N ILE A 736 7.83 9.23 -5.01
CA ILE A 736 8.34 10.61 -4.96
C ILE A 736 9.53 10.75 -5.91
N GLY A 737 9.58 11.81 -6.71
CA GLY A 737 10.62 11.98 -7.72
C GLY A 737 10.69 13.39 -8.30
N LEU A 738 11.74 13.65 -9.07
CA LEU A 738 11.90 14.91 -9.80
C LEU A 738 11.16 14.83 -11.15
N GLY A 739 10.29 15.79 -11.40
CA GLY A 739 9.49 15.93 -12.62
C GLY A 739 9.86 17.16 -13.43
N VAL A 740 8.89 17.74 -14.15
CA VAL A 740 9.08 18.97 -14.95
C VAL A 740 9.67 20.12 -14.11
N ASP A 741 10.37 21.04 -14.76
CA ASP A 741 10.96 22.24 -14.15
C ASP A 741 11.91 21.97 -12.96
N ASN A 742 12.39 20.74 -12.80
CA ASN A 742 13.18 20.31 -11.64
C ASN A 742 12.44 20.41 -10.29
N GLU A 743 11.12 20.29 -10.34
CA GLU A 743 10.26 20.26 -9.17
C GLU A 743 10.02 18.83 -8.66
N ILE A 744 9.62 18.71 -7.39
CA ILE A 744 9.34 17.43 -6.74
C ILE A 744 7.86 17.08 -6.92
N PHE A 745 7.58 15.87 -7.37
CA PHE A 745 6.23 15.34 -7.53
C PHE A 745 6.07 14.05 -6.74
N ILE A 746 4.85 13.81 -6.26
CA ILE A 746 4.48 12.65 -5.46
C ILE A 746 3.32 11.93 -6.16
N ALA A 747 3.38 10.60 -6.15
CA ALA A 747 2.26 9.74 -6.51
C ALA A 747 1.63 9.20 -5.24
N ASP A 748 0.33 9.45 -5.05
CA ASP A 748 -0.43 8.96 -3.88
C ASP A 748 -1.54 8.00 -4.32
N ASN A 749 -1.75 6.95 -3.52
CA ASN A 749 -2.74 5.93 -3.83
C ASN A 749 -4.05 6.15 -3.08
N GLN A 750 -5.15 5.98 -3.80
CA GLN A 750 -6.51 6.19 -3.31
C GLN A 750 -6.90 5.32 -2.11
N GLY A 751 -8.01 5.70 -1.50
CA GLY A 751 -8.71 4.93 -0.47
C GLY A 751 -9.70 5.82 0.27
N ASP A 752 -9.84 5.61 1.57
CA ASP A 752 -10.70 6.44 2.41
C ASP A 752 -10.25 7.90 2.37
N TRP A 753 -11.20 8.79 2.06
CA TRP A 753 -11.04 10.24 1.89
C TRP A 753 -10.11 10.69 0.75
N LEU A 754 -9.59 9.75 -0.03
CA LEU A 754 -8.77 10.02 -1.20
C LEU A 754 -9.39 9.31 -2.40
N PRO A 755 -10.23 10.00 -3.20
CA PRO A 755 -11.22 9.32 -4.04
C PRO A 755 -10.64 8.66 -5.29
N ALA A 756 -9.47 9.09 -5.75
CA ALA A 756 -8.74 8.50 -6.87
C ALA A 756 -7.23 8.65 -6.65
N ASN A 757 -6.45 7.83 -7.35
CA ASN A 757 -4.99 7.94 -7.37
C ASN A 757 -4.60 9.30 -7.98
N LYS A 758 -3.43 9.86 -7.61
CA LYS A 758 -3.05 11.19 -8.12
C LYS A 758 -1.55 11.44 -8.19
N ILE A 759 -1.16 12.34 -9.08
CA ILE A 759 0.17 12.97 -9.10
C ILE A 759 0.04 14.41 -8.61
N ILE A 760 0.80 14.79 -7.59
CA ILE A 760 0.79 16.11 -6.96
C ILE A 760 2.16 16.77 -7.06
N HIS A 761 2.17 18.11 -7.15
CA HIS A 761 3.38 18.92 -7.01
C HIS A 761 3.61 19.23 -5.53
N LEU A 762 4.84 18.99 -5.04
CA LEU A 762 5.20 19.26 -3.65
C LEU A 762 5.26 20.78 -3.40
N GLN A 763 4.46 21.25 -2.45
CA GLN A 763 4.40 22.64 -2.00
C GLN A 763 4.56 22.68 -0.48
N GLU A 764 5.45 23.55 0.02
CA GLU A 764 5.70 23.68 1.46
C GLU A 764 4.42 24.14 2.18
N GLY A 765 4.04 23.43 3.24
CA GLY A 765 2.83 23.68 4.03
C GLY A 765 1.52 23.13 3.43
N ALA A 766 1.54 22.54 2.23
CA ALA A 766 0.33 22.08 1.57
C ALA A 766 -0.35 20.90 2.28
N TRP A 767 -1.66 20.80 2.06
CA TRP A 767 -2.49 19.68 2.49
C TRP A 767 -3.16 19.03 1.28
N TYR A 768 -2.95 17.73 1.09
CA TYR A 768 -3.35 16.99 -0.10
C TYR A 768 -4.61 16.13 0.09
N GLY A 769 -5.56 16.54 0.93
CA GLY A 769 -6.91 15.95 0.90
C GLY A 769 -7.15 14.73 1.81
N SER A 770 -6.14 13.89 2.10
CA SER A 770 -6.36 12.74 3.00
C SER A 770 -6.65 13.20 4.44
N ARG A 771 -7.75 12.68 4.99
CA ARG A 771 -8.25 12.97 6.35
C ARG A 771 -8.00 11.84 7.34
N SER A 772 -7.34 10.75 6.92
CA SER A 772 -7.24 9.54 7.74
C SER A 772 -6.42 9.73 9.03
N VAL A 773 -5.48 10.67 9.05
CA VAL A 773 -4.59 10.94 10.20
C VAL A 773 -5.25 11.79 11.28
N ASP A 774 -5.89 12.89 10.87
CA ASP A 774 -6.51 13.87 11.77
C ASP A 774 -7.84 14.34 11.18
N PHE A 775 -8.86 13.51 11.35
CA PHE A 775 -10.15 13.71 10.68
C PHE A 775 -10.82 15.03 11.09
N GLU A 776 -10.82 15.34 12.39
CA GLU A 776 -11.44 16.53 12.96
C GLU A 776 -10.62 17.78 12.65
N GLY A 777 -9.29 17.74 12.88
CA GLY A 777 -8.42 18.89 12.69
C GLY A 777 -8.23 19.29 11.22
N THR A 778 -8.50 18.40 10.26
CA THR A 778 -8.45 18.73 8.83
C THR A 778 -9.81 19.02 8.20
N ALA A 779 -10.90 19.07 8.96
CA ALA A 779 -12.26 19.27 8.41
C ALA A 779 -12.41 20.59 7.62
N ASN A 780 -11.67 21.63 8.01
CA ASN A 780 -11.70 22.95 7.38
C ASN A 780 -10.48 23.25 6.50
N LYS A 781 -9.60 22.27 6.25
CA LYS A 781 -8.45 22.48 5.37
C LYS A 781 -8.88 22.50 3.91
N THR A 782 -8.23 23.35 3.13
CA THR A 782 -8.40 23.39 1.67
C THR A 782 -7.39 22.46 1.02
N GLU A 783 -7.89 21.49 0.24
CA GLU A 783 -7.03 20.59 -0.52
C GLU A 783 -6.27 21.37 -1.60
N THR A 784 -4.97 21.11 -1.71
CA THR A 784 -4.17 21.51 -2.87
C THR A 784 -4.45 20.53 -4.01
N PRO A 785 -5.02 21.00 -5.15
CA PRO A 785 -5.41 20.12 -6.25
C PRO A 785 -4.22 19.37 -6.86
N PRO A 786 -4.42 18.14 -7.36
CA PRO A 786 -3.37 17.42 -8.06
C PRO A 786 -3.09 17.98 -9.46
N VAL A 787 -1.93 17.61 -10.00
CA VAL A 787 -1.59 17.85 -11.40
C VAL A 787 -2.49 17.02 -12.31
N VAL A 788 -2.60 15.72 -11.98
CA VAL A 788 -3.49 14.77 -12.66
C VAL A 788 -4.13 13.81 -11.65
N TRP A 789 -5.41 13.52 -11.86
CA TRP A 789 -6.06 12.33 -11.28
C TRP A 789 -5.76 11.13 -12.16
N LEU A 790 -5.60 9.98 -11.52
CA LEU A 790 -5.35 8.69 -12.14
C LEU A 790 -6.56 7.82 -11.82
N THR A 791 -7.54 7.80 -12.74
CA THR A 791 -8.77 7.05 -12.55
C THR A 791 -8.47 5.56 -12.35
N GLN A 792 -9.02 5.01 -11.27
CA GLN A 792 -8.86 3.60 -10.91
C GLN A 792 -9.32 2.69 -12.06
N ASP A 793 -8.58 1.60 -12.27
CA ASP A 793 -8.87 0.55 -13.27
C ASP A 793 -8.87 1.01 -14.73
N GLU A 794 -8.81 2.32 -14.98
CA GLU A 794 -8.70 2.91 -16.30
C GLU A 794 -7.24 3.23 -16.65
N ILE A 795 -6.54 3.95 -15.77
CA ILE A 795 -5.17 4.44 -16.04
C ILE A 795 -4.19 4.24 -14.89
N GLY A 796 -4.64 3.93 -13.66
CA GLY A 796 -3.72 3.64 -12.56
C GLY A 796 -4.39 3.03 -11.33
N ASN A 797 -3.68 2.14 -10.64
CA ASN A 797 -4.16 1.46 -9.43
C ASN A 797 -3.21 1.63 -8.25
N SER A 798 -1.90 1.62 -8.49
CA SER A 798 -0.87 1.85 -7.47
C SER A 798 0.31 2.60 -8.11
N PRO A 799 0.12 3.89 -8.43
CA PRO A 799 1.18 4.68 -9.04
C PRO A 799 2.39 4.77 -8.11
N SER A 800 3.57 4.66 -8.70
CA SER A 800 4.86 4.67 -8.02
C SER A 800 5.70 5.86 -8.47
N GLN A 801 7.03 5.77 -8.42
CA GLN A 801 7.96 6.89 -8.56
C GLN A 801 7.71 7.73 -9.83
N PRO A 802 7.37 9.03 -9.69
CA PRO A 802 7.43 9.98 -10.79
C PRO A 802 8.87 10.22 -11.25
N GLY A 803 9.06 10.53 -12.53
CA GLY A 803 10.34 10.88 -13.11
C GLY A 803 10.18 11.77 -14.33
N ARG A 804 11.27 12.41 -14.76
CA ARG A 804 11.29 13.16 -16.02
C ARG A 804 11.24 12.24 -17.23
N LEU A 805 10.68 12.76 -18.30
CA LEU A 805 10.84 12.26 -19.66
C LEU A 805 11.35 13.43 -20.50
N ASN A 806 12.52 13.26 -21.12
CA ASN A 806 13.17 14.32 -21.89
C ASN A 806 13.96 13.78 -23.09
N VAL A 807 13.30 12.92 -23.87
CA VAL A 807 13.87 12.26 -25.06
C VAL A 807 12.92 12.35 -26.23
N GLY A 808 13.45 12.44 -27.46
CA GLY A 808 12.64 12.51 -28.68
C GLY A 808 11.61 13.65 -28.63
N PRO A 809 10.34 13.42 -29.02
CA PRO A 809 9.30 14.45 -28.99
C PRO A 809 8.82 14.80 -27.56
N TYR A 810 9.14 13.98 -26.57
CA TYR A 810 8.61 14.08 -25.19
C TYR A 810 9.43 15.04 -24.32
N GLN A 811 9.81 16.20 -24.84
CA GLN A 811 10.63 17.16 -24.10
C GLN A 811 9.86 17.80 -22.94
N ASN A 812 10.52 17.95 -21.79
CA ASN A 812 9.97 18.49 -20.55
C ASN A 812 8.61 17.87 -20.15
N GLN A 813 8.50 16.54 -20.22
CA GLN A 813 7.34 15.81 -19.71
C GLN A 813 7.70 14.95 -18.50
N MET A 814 6.71 14.27 -17.95
CA MET A 814 6.89 13.33 -16.85
C MET A 814 6.44 11.93 -17.24
N ILE A 815 6.93 10.96 -16.48
CA ILE A 815 6.47 9.58 -16.45
C ILE A 815 6.29 9.14 -15.01
N HIS A 816 5.51 8.10 -14.79
CA HIS A 816 5.51 7.39 -13.51
C HIS A 816 5.26 5.89 -13.72
N GLY A 817 5.80 5.08 -12.82
CA GLY A 817 5.49 3.65 -12.77
C GLY A 817 4.13 3.38 -12.13
N ASP A 818 3.69 2.13 -12.21
CA ASP A 818 2.57 1.62 -11.42
C ASP A 818 2.83 0.15 -11.07
N VAL A 819 2.61 -0.20 -9.81
CA VAL A 819 2.87 -1.54 -9.28
C VAL A 819 1.76 -2.51 -9.67
N THR A 820 0.50 -2.07 -9.71
CA THR A 820 -0.69 -2.93 -9.84
C THR A 820 -1.26 -2.92 -11.25
N HIS A 821 -1.61 -1.73 -11.76
CA HIS A 821 -2.05 -1.56 -13.15
C HIS A 821 -0.89 -1.82 -14.12
N GLY A 822 0.36 -1.72 -13.64
CA GLY A 822 1.56 -2.12 -14.36
C GLY A 822 1.99 -1.14 -15.46
N GLY A 823 3.23 -1.27 -15.91
CA GLY A 823 3.78 -0.39 -16.94
C GLY A 823 4.13 1.01 -16.44
N ILE A 824 4.41 1.91 -17.39
CA ILE A 824 4.74 3.31 -17.16
C ILE A 824 3.70 4.17 -17.89
N LYS A 825 3.28 5.26 -17.26
CA LYS A 825 2.34 6.24 -17.79
C LYS A 825 3.09 7.53 -18.06
N ARG A 826 2.62 8.31 -19.03
CA ARG A 826 3.20 9.61 -19.38
C ARG A 826 2.28 10.72 -18.90
N VAL A 827 2.87 11.77 -18.36
CA VAL A 827 2.16 12.93 -17.85
C VAL A 827 2.69 14.18 -18.56
N PHE A 828 1.81 14.89 -19.24
CA PHE A 828 2.03 16.26 -19.68
C PHE A 828 1.53 17.19 -18.58
N ALA A 829 2.35 18.14 -18.16
CA ALA A 829 1.98 19.15 -17.17
C ALA A 829 2.20 20.55 -17.75
N GLU A 830 1.27 21.45 -17.48
CA GLU A 830 1.34 22.87 -17.82
C GLU A 830 0.99 23.73 -16.61
N LYS A 831 1.35 25.01 -16.66
CA LYS A 831 0.97 25.99 -15.63
C LYS A 831 -0.20 26.82 -16.12
N VAL A 832 -1.32 26.75 -15.41
CA VAL A 832 -2.48 27.63 -15.61
C VAL A 832 -2.62 28.49 -14.37
N ASN A 833 -2.58 29.81 -14.55
CA ASN A 833 -2.59 30.80 -13.46
C ASN A 833 -1.54 30.52 -12.35
N GLY A 834 -0.39 29.95 -12.72
CA GLY A 834 0.73 29.66 -11.82
C GLY A 834 0.68 28.28 -11.13
N ALA A 835 -0.43 27.54 -11.22
CA ALA A 835 -0.56 26.19 -10.68
C ALA A 835 -0.41 25.12 -11.76
N TYR A 836 0.17 23.97 -11.42
CA TYR A 836 0.25 22.84 -12.34
C TYR A 836 -1.10 22.14 -12.50
N GLN A 837 -1.44 21.83 -13.74
CA GLN A 837 -2.47 20.88 -14.13
C GLN A 837 -2.03 20.20 -15.43
N GLY A 838 -2.72 19.16 -15.90
CA GLY A 838 -2.27 18.49 -17.11
C GLY A 838 -3.03 17.24 -17.49
N ALA A 839 -2.43 16.43 -18.36
CA ALA A 839 -3.00 15.18 -18.86
C ALA A 839 -2.10 13.98 -18.60
N VAL A 840 -2.74 12.84 -18.28
CA VAL A 840 -2.08 11.53 -18.24
C VAL A 840 -2.47 10.71 -19.48
N PHE A 841 -1.51 9.94 -19.99
CA PHE A 841 -1.62 9.07 -21.14
C PHE A 841 -1.10 7.67 -20.80
N ARG A 842 -1.67 6.64 -21.45
CA ARG A 842 -1.01 5.33 -21.52
C ARG A 842 0.31 5.51 -22.28
N PHE A 843 1.38 4.84 -21.85
CA PHE A 843 2.69 5.02 -22.47
C PHE A 843 3.35 3.68 -22.80
N THR A 844 3.81 2.91 -21.83
CA THR A 844 4.40 1.59 -22.12
C THR A 844 3.89 0.54 -21.17
N GLN A 845 3.58 -0.63 -21.72
CA GLN A 845 3.29 -1.84 -20.94
C GLN A 845 4.21 -2.96 -21.48
N GLY A 846 3.92 -4.23 -21.21
CA GLY A 846 4.80 -5.32 -21.67
C GLY A 846 6.11 -5.51 -20.88
N LEU A 847 6.20 -4.92 -19.69
CA LEU A 847 7.32 -5.10 -18.75
C LEU A 847 7.17 -6.41 -17.95
N GLU A 848 8.26 -6.87 -17.33
CA GLU A 848 8.31 -8.17 -16.65
C GLU A 848 7.63 -8.20 -15.28
N ALA A 849 7.43 -7.04 -14.64
CA ALA A 849 6.89 -6.90 -13.28
C ALA A 849 6.11 -5.58 -13.10
N GLY A 850 5.47 -5.42 -11.94
CA GLY A 850 4.94 -4.13 -11.48
C GLY A 850 6.06 -3.11 -11.28
N VAL A 851 5.89 -1.87 -11.73
CA VAL A 851 6.97 -0.87 -11.75
C VAL A 851 6.98 -0.09 -10.45
N ASN A 852 8.05 -0.21 -9.67
CA ASN A 852 8.19 0.48 -8.37
C ASN A 852 9.09 1.71 -8.45
N ARG A 853 10.22 1.60 -9.16
CA ARG A 853 11.26 2.63 -9.21
C ARG A 853 11.66 2.92 -10.64
N LEU A 854 12.07 4.16 -10.90
CA LEU A 854 12.54 4.64 -12.19
C LEU A 854 13.77 5.51 -11.98
N VAL A 855 14.83 5.29 -12.75
CA VAL A 855 16.02 6.15 -12.71
C VAL A 855 16.67 6.23 -14.09
N TRP A 856 17.09 7.42 -14.49
CA TRP A 856 17.88 7.60 -15.71
C TRP A 856 19.35 7.33 -15.40
N SER A 857 19.98 6.48 -16.21
CA SER A 857 21.43 6.27 -16.15
C SER A 857 22.19 7.40 -16.84
N PRO A 858 23.49 7.57 -16.50
CA PRO A 858 24.37 8.50 -17.21
C PRO A 858 24.47 8.24 -18.72
N ASP A 859 24.20 7.00 -19.18
CA ASP A 859 24.19 6.64 -20.61
C ASP A 859 22.91 7.05 -21.36
N GLY A 860 21.94 7.68 -20.67
CA GLY A 860 20.67 8.14 -21.25
C GLY A 860 19.59 7.05 -21.38
N SER A 861 19.78 5.87 -20.78
CA SER A 861 18.73 4.85 -20.68
C SER A 861 17.87 5.05 -19.43
N LEU A 862 16.61 4.62 -19.48
CA LEU A 862 15.72 4.58 -18.33
C LEU A 862 15.73 3.19 -17.71
N TYR A 863 16.26 3.06 -16.50
CA TYR A 863 16.21 1.83 -15.71
C TYR A 863 14.89 1.71 -14.95
N ILE A 864 14.38 0.49 -14.88
CA ILE A 864 13.06 0.13 -14.37
C ILE A 864 13.23 -0.94 -13.30
N GLY A 865 12.89 -0.57 -12.06
CA GLY A 865 12.90 -1.46 -10.92
C GLY A 865 11.53 -2.08 -10.71
N GLY A 866 11.45 -3.41 -10.84
CA GLY A 866 10.26 -4.21 -10.66
C GLY A 866 10.06 -4.68 -9.23
N VAL A 867 8.82 -4.71 -8.76
CA VAL A 867 8.42 -5.33 -7.49
C VAL A 867 7.09 -6.05 -7.66
N GLY A 868 6.87 -7.08 -6.86
CA GLY A 868 5.58 -7.71 -6.73
C GLY A 868 5.49 -8.64 -5.52
N SER A 869 4.28 -8.73 -5.00
CA SER A 869 3.81 -9.63 -3.96
C SER A 869 2.37 -10.04 -4.31
N THR A 870 1.72 -10.75 -3.40
CA THR A 870 0.34 -11.19 -3.52
C THR A 870 -0.67 -10.03 -3.45
N GLY A 871 -1.92 -10.31 -3.82
CA GLY A 871 -2.99 -9.32 -3.91
C GLY A 871 -2.67 -8.10 -4.80
N ASN A 872 -2.94 -6.88 -4.31
CA ASN A 872 -2.79 -5.63 -5.07
C ASN A 872 -1.37 -5.06 -5.08
N TRP A 873 -0.37 -5.74 -4.51
CA TRP A 873 1.01 -5.28 -4.52
C TRP A 873 1.84 -5.93 -5.62
N GLY A 874 1.30 -6.00 -6.84
CA GLY A 874 1.97 -6.56 -8.01
C GLY A 874 1.08 -6.49 -9.24
N HIS A 875 1.65 -6.73 -10.42
CA HIS A 875 0.90 -6.74 -11.68
C HIS A 875 0.50 -8.18 -12.01
N ALA A 876 -0.81 -8.41 -12.20
CA ALA A 876 -1.35 -9.74 -12.46
C ALA A 876 -0.66 -10.43 -13.66
N GLY A 877 -0.28 -11.70 -13.47
CA GLY A 877 0.40 -12.50 -14.51
C GLY A 877 1.85 -12.11 -14.80
N LYS A 878 2.48 -11.29 -13.95
CA LYS A 878 3.89 -10.85 -14.08
C LYS A 878 4.76 -11.36 -12.93
N LEU A 879 6.07 -11.17 -13.06
CA LEU A 879 7.04 -11.55 -12.05
C LEU A 879 6.89 -10.66 -10.79
N GLY A 880 7.24 -11.23 -9.64
CA GLY A 880 7.31 -10.50 -8.36
C GLY A 880 8.59 -9.68 -8.16
N TYR A 881 9.45 -9.61 -9.18
CA TYR A 881 10.77 -8.99 -9.16
C TYR A 881 11.11 -8.52 -10.58
N GLY A 882 12.03 -7.57 -10.72
CA GLY A 882 12.51 -7.22 -12.05
C GLY A 882 13.52 -6.09 -12.08
N LEU A 883 14.35 -6.09 -13.13
CA LEU A 883 15.28 -5.01 -13.43
C LEU A 883 15.53 -4.98 -14.94
N GLN A 884 14.93 -4.01 -15.60
CA GLN A 884 15.00 -3.83 -17.05
C GLN A 884 15.45 -2.40 -17.38
N LYS A 885 15.86 -2.16 -18.63
CA LYS A 885 16.10 -0.80 -19.13
C LYS A 885 15.42 -0.55 -20.46
N LEU A 886 14.97 0.69 -20.65
CA LEU A 886 14.44 1.22 -21.91
C LEU A 886 15.42 2.24 -22.47
N THR A 887 15.85 2.05 -23.71
CA THR A 887 16.69 3.01 -24.44
C THR A 887 15.89 3.61 -25.59
N PHE A 888 15.85 4.93 -25.69
CA PHE A 888 15.17 5.60 -26.81
C PHE A 888 15.86 5.24 -28.13
N ASN A 889 15.08 4.76 -29.11
CA ASN A 889 15.61 4.18 -30.35
C ASN A 889 15.48 5.10 -31.57
N ASN A 890 15.19 6.40 -31.35
CA ASN A 890 14.95 7.42 -32.37
C ASN A 890 13.71 7.20 -33.27
N LYS A 891 12.88 6.21 -32.99
CA LYS A 891 11.57 6.06 -33.63
C LYS A 891 10.53 6.88 -32.86
N VAL A 892 9.53 7.39 -33.58
CA VAL A 892 8.39 8.10 -33.00
C VAL A 892 7.15 7.25 -33.23
N ALA A 893 6.36 7.04 -32.17
CA ALA A 893 5.03 6.46 -32.29
C ALA A 893 4.02 7.58 -32.55
N PHE A 894 2.99 7.34 -33.37
CA PHE A 894 1.91 8.29 -33.57
C PHE A 894 0.95 8.27 -32.38
N GLU A 895 0.84 9.39 -31.65
CA GLU A 895 0.00 9.53 -30.46
C GLU A 895 -0.22 11.01 -30.11
N MET A 896 -1.11 11.27 -29.13
CA MET A 896 -1.27 12.59 -28.52
C MET A 896 -0.02 12.97 -27.74
N LEU A 897 0.76 13.94 -28.19
CA LEU A 897 1.92 14.46 -27.49
C LEU A 897 1.55 15.31 -26.27
N ALA A 898 0.53 16.16 -26.37
CA ALA A 898 0.08 17.03 -25.27
C ALA A 898 -1.40 17.37 -25.43
N VAL A 899 -2.06 17.67 -24.30
CA VAL A 899 -3.39 18.26 -24.26
C VAL A 899 -3.28 19.54 -23.44
N ARG A 900 -3.67 20.67 -24.02
CA ARG A 900 -3.61 21.98 -23.36
C ARG A 900 -5.00 22.55 -23.15
N ALA A 901 -5.26 23.08 -21.96
CA ALA A 901 -6.49 23.83 -21.73
C ALA A 901 -6.48 25.13 -22.56
N LYS A 902 -7.65 25.46 -23.09
CA LYS A 902 -7.98 26.77 -23.67
C LYS A 902 -9.16 27.35 -22.89
N SER A 903 -9.44 28.63 -23.11
CA SER A 903 -10.54 29.32 -22.43
C SER A 903 -11.93 28.77 -22.80
N ASP A 904 -12.07 28.19 -24.00
CA ASP A 904 -13.32 27.66 -24.53
C ASP A 904 -13.22 26.20 -25.01
N GLY A 905 -12.17 25.47 -24.60
CA GLY A 905 -12.00 24.07 -24.94
C GLY A 905 -10.58 23.56 -24.72
N VAL A 906 -10.07 22.72 -25.63
CA VAL A 906 -8.75 22.07 -25.50
C VAL A 906 -8.00 22.04 -26.83
N GLU A 907 -6.66 22.08 -26.78
CA GLU A 907 -5.78 21.80 -27.93
C GLU A 907 -5.07 20.47 -27.73
N ILE A 908 -5.24 19.55 -28.67
CA ILE A 908 -4.55 18.26 -28.72
C ILE A 908 -3.39 18.40 -29.70
N GLU A 909 -2.17 18.15 -29.25
CA GLU A 909 -0.97 18.09 -30.08
C GLU A 909 -0.59 16.63 -30.33
N PHE A 910 -0.12 16.32 -31.53
CA PHE A 910 0.28 14.99 -31.99
C PHE A 910 1.78 14.91 -32.26
N THR A 911 2.35 13.72 -32.11
CA THR A 911 3.77 13.45 -32.42
C THR A 911 4.06 13.51 -33.93
N GLU A 912 3.09 13.14 -34.76
CA GLU A 912 3.14 13.21 -36.23
C GLU A 912 1.96 14.04 -36.77
N PRO A 913 2.08 14.65 -37.98
CA PRO A 913 0.95 15.31 -38.63
C PRO A 913 -0.21 14.34 -38.89
N LEU A 914 -1.45 14.80 -38.70
CA LEU A 914 -2.66 14.10 -39.14
C LEU A 914 -2.71 14.02 -40.66
N LYS A 915 -3.23 12.92 -41.20
CA LYS A 915 -3.50 12.81 -42.63
C LYS A 915 -4.49 13.89 -43.10
N GLU A 916 -4.35 14.36 -44.34
CA GLU A 916 -5.30 15.32 -44.95
C GLU A 916 -6.77 14.84 -44.81
N GLY A 917 -7.67 15.75 -44.39
CA GLY A 917 -9.08 15.48 -44.14
C GLY A 917 -9.42 14.73 -42.84
N VAL A 918 -8.40 14.29 -42.07
CA VAL A 918 -8.58 13.55 -40.81
C VAL A 918 -8.56 14.48 -39.59
N GLY A 919 -9.42 14.20 -38.60
CA GLY A 919 -9.47 14.95 -37.34
C GLY A 919 -10.14 16.32 -37.49
N GLU A 920 -10.97 16.50 -38.51
CA GLU A 920 -11.66 17.76 -38.80
C GLU A 920 -13.13 17.73 -38.37
N THR A 921 -13.61 16.58 -37.88
CA THR A 921 -15.03 16.39 -37.53
C THR A 921 -15.22 16.15 -36.04
N ALA A 922 -16.36 16.58 -35.49
CA ALA A 922 -16.71 16.33 -34.09
C ALA A 922 -16.80 14.82 -33.76
N ALA A 923 -17.16 13.98 -34.74
CA ALA A 923 -17.28 12.53 -34.57
C ALA A 923 -15.94 11.80 -34.35
N ASP A 924 -14.81 12.49 -34.58
CA ASP A 924 -13.48 11.96 -34.30
C ASP A 924 -13.13 12.01 -32.80
N TYR A 925 -13.93 12.74 -32.00
CA TYR A 925 -13.64 13.07 -30.60
C TYR A 925 -14.84 12.76 -29.71
N GLN A 926 -14.67 11.84 -28.77
CA GLN A 926 -15.60 11.70 -27.65
C GLN A 926 -15.00 12.37 -26.42
N ILE A 927 -15.72 13.35 -25.88
CA ILE A 927 -15.28 14.14 -24.72
C ILE A 927 -16.27 13.97 -23.60
N ARG A 928 -15.80 13.64 -22.40
CA ARG A 928 -16.59 13.57 -21.17
C ARG A 928 -15.94 14.40 -20.08
N GLN A 929 -16.71 14.83 -19.09
CA GLN A 929 -16.16 15.41 -17.87
C GLN A 929 -16.82 14.87 -16.61
N TRP A 930 -16.11 14.89 -15.49
CA TRP A 930 -16.62 14.56 -14.15
C TRP A 930 -15.68 15.09 -13.06
N TRP A 931 -16.10 15.04 -11.80
CA TRP A 931 -15.23 15.23 -10.65
C TRP A 931 -15.35 14.07 -9.66
N PHE A 932 -14.38 13.94 -8.75
CA PHE A 932 -14.34 12.86 -7.77
C PHE A 932 -14.77 13.35 -6.39
N LYS A 933 -15.74 12.66 -5.77
CA LYS A 933 -16.18 12.99 -4.40
C LYS A 933 -15.38 12.20 -3.36
N PRO A 934 -14.64 12.85 -2.44
CA PRO A 934 -14.05 12.17 -1.29
C PRO A 934 -15.14 11.60 -0.37
N THR A 935 -15.06 10.31 -0.05
CA THR A 935 -15.95 9.64 0.91
C THR A 935 -15.14 8.86 1.93
N GLY A 936 -15.79 8.33 2.98
CA GLY A 936 -15.13 7.42 3.93
C GLY A 936 -14.89 6.01 3.36
N ASP A 937 -15.47 5.70 2.21
CA ASP A 937 -15.31 4.42 1.53
C ASP A 937 -13.97 4.38 0.78
N TYR A 938 -13.56 3.19 0.33
CA TYR A 938 -12.38 3.06 -0.51
C TYR A 938 -12.63 3.68 -1.89
N GLY A 939 -11.92 4.77 -2.20
CA GLY A 939 -12.12 5.52 -3.43
C GLY A 939 -13.37 6.41 -3.35
N GLY A 940 -13.70 7.09 -4.45
CA GLY A 940 -14.84 7.99 -4.51
C GLY A 940 -15.56 7.95 -5.85
N PRO A 941 -16.89 8.13 -5.87
CA PRO A 941 -17.65 8.09 -7.10
C PRO A 941 -17.29 9.26 -8.02
N LYS A 942 -17.41 9.03 -9.32
CA LYS A 942 -17.48 10.08 -10.33
C LYS A 942 -18.84 10.77 -10.22
N LEU A 943 -18.83 12.09 -10.08
CA LEU A 943 -20.04 12.92 -10.08
C LEU A 943 -19.99 13.89 -11.25
N ASP A 944 -21.18 14.32 -11.66
CA ASP A 944 -21.39 15.18 -12.84
C ASP A 944 -20.76 14.58 -14.11
N GLU A 945 -20.85 13.25 -14.28
CA GLU A 945 -20.41 12.59 -15.50
C GLU A 945 -21.35 12.94 -16.67
N GLU A 946 -20.82 13.69 -17.64
CA GLU A 946 -21.58 14.15 -18.80
C GLU A 946 -20.69 14.24 -20.06
N ASP A 947 -21.31 14.03 -21.23
CA ASP A 947 -20.67 14.26 -22.52
C ASP A 947 -20.57 15.77 -22.82
N LEU A 948 -19.42 16.20 -23.35
CA LEU A 948 -19.21 17.57 -23.81
C LEU A 948 -19.32 17.65 -25.33
N ALA A 949 -20.27 18.45 -25.81
CA ALA A 949 -20.44 18.68 -27.23
C ALA A 949 -19.26 19.47 -27.82
N VAL A 950 -18.64 18.89 -28.86
CA VAL A 950 -17.61 19.56 -29.69
C VAL A 950 -18.32 20.47 -30.69
N LYS A 951 -18.22 21.79 -30.49
CA LYS A 951 -18.84 22.81 -31.36
C LYS A 951 -18.13 22.97 -32.70
N SER A 952 -16.80 22.95 -32.66
CA SER A 952 -15.96 23.10 -33.84
C SER A 952 -14.60 22.46 -33.60
N VAL A 953 -13.98 21.99 -34.69
CA VAL A 953 -12.62 21.47 -34.70
C VAL A 953 -11.79 22.32 -35.66
N LYS A 954 -10.60 22.74 -35.21
CA LYS A 954 -9.62 23.45 -36.04
C LYS A 954 -8.29 22.71 -36.02
N VAL A 955 -7.91 22.15 -37.17
CA VAL A 955 -6.60 21.54 -37.37
C VAL A 955 -5.58 22.61 -37.75
N SER A 956 -4.38 22.58 -37.17
CA SER A 956 -3.30 23.52 -37.48
C SER A 956 -2.74 23.34 -38.89
N PRO A 957 -2.06 24.35 -39.47
CA PRO A 957 -1.47 24.24 -40.81
C PRO A 957 -0.45 23.09 -40.96
N ASP A 958 0.34 22.82 -39.92
CA ASP A 958 1.27 21.69 -39.87
C ASP A 958 0.59 20.34 -39.56
N ARG A 959 -0.73 20.37 -39.36
CA ARG A 959 -1.62 19.26 -38.98
C ARG A 959 -1.19 18.50 -37.73
N LYS A 960 -0.31 19.07 -36.90
CA LYS A 960 0.11 18.47 -35.63
C LYS A 960 -0.77 18.85 -34.46
N LYS A 961 -1.75 19.73 -34.63
CA LYS A 961 -2.64 20.16 -33.57
C LYS A 961 -4.10 20.16 -34.02
N ALA A 962 -4.98 19.73 -33.15
CA ALA A 962 -6.43 19.89 -33.28
C ALA A 962 -6.96 20.67 -32.07
N THR A 963 -7.56 21.83 -32.31
CA THR A 963 -8.22 22.64 -31.28
C THR A 963 -9.72 22.35 -31.31
N LEU A 964 -10.25 21.91 -30.17
CA LEU A 964 -11.66 21.59 -29.98
C LEU A 964 -12.30 22.71 -29.16
N GLN A 965 -13.36 23.31 -29.69
CA GLN A 965 -14.22 24.19 -28.91
C GLN A 965 -15.30 23.36 -28.22
N LEU A 966 -15.40 23.45 -26.89
CA LEU A 966 -16.29 22.64 -26.06
C LEU A 966 -17.37 23.50 -25.40
N THR A 967 -18.56 22.93 -25.21
CA THR A 967 -19.65 23.61 -24.48
C THR A 967 -19.79 23.04 -23.08
N GLY A 968 -19.88 23.89 -22.06
CA GLY A 968 -20.17 23.45 -20.69
C GLY A 968 -18.97 22.92 -19.91
N MET A 969 -17.74 23.18 -20.37
CA MET A 969 -16.51 22.83 -19.65
C MET A 969 -16.50 23.48 -18.25
N LYS A 970 -16.19 22.67 -17.23
CA LYS A 970 -16.16 23.10 -15.82
C LYS A 970 -14.75 23.03 -15.25
N SER A 971 -14.41 23.98 -14.37
CA SER A 971 -13.22 23.88 -13.51
C SER A 971 -13.42 22.81 -12.42
N LYS A 972 -12.32 22.32 -11.84
CA LYS A 972 -12.29 21.22 -10.85
C LYS A 972 -12.90 19.92 -11.36
N HIS A 973 -12.91 19.74 -12.68
CA HIS A 973 -13.36 18.52 -13.33
C HIS A 973 -12.19 17.94 -14.10
N MET A 974 -12.21 16.64 -14.26
CA MET A 974 -11.38 15.97 -15.23
C MET A 974 -12.13 15.91 -16.56
N VAL A 975 -11.43 16.19 -17.65
CA VAL A 975 -11.89 16.09 -19.03
C VAL A 975 -11.24 14.85 -19.65
N TYR A 976 -12.05 13.83 -19.90
CA TYR A 976 -11.66 12.63 -20.61
C TYR A 976 -11.81 12.84 -22.10
N ILE A 977 -10.75 12.50 -22.84
CA ILE A 977 -10.66 12.62 -24.29
C ILE A 977 -10.44 11.22 -24.84
N HIS A 978 -11.30 10.80 -25.75
CA HIS A 978 -11.14 9.58 -26.53
C HIS A 978 -11.16 9.90 -28.02
N LEU A 979 -10.10 9.48 -28.71
CA LEU A 979 -9.95 9.65 -30.14
C LEU A 979 -10.50 8.41 -30.87
N ASN A 980 -11.23 8.64 -31.95
CA ASN A 980 -11.72 7.54 -32.79
C ASN A 980 -10.55 6.86 -33.51
N ARG A 981 -10.18 5.66 -33.04
CA ARG A 981 -9.09 4.85 -33.57
C ARG A 981 -9.20 4.54 -35.06
N LYS A 982 -10.43 4.45 -35.59
CA LYS A 982 -10.68 4.07 -36.99
C LYS A 982 -10.46 5.21 -37.96
N THR A 983 -10.59 6.46 -37.49
CA THR A 983 -10.50 7.66 -38.34
C THR A 983 -9.20 8.41 -38.12
N ILE A 984 -8.71 8.51 -36.89
CA ILE A 984 -7.48 9.23 -36.56
C ILE A 984 -6.24 8.41 -36.96
N ILE A 985 -5.60 8.84 -38.04
CA ILE A 985 -4.39 8.25 -38.63
C ILE A 985 -3.39 9.35 -39.01
N SER A 986 -2.09 9.06 -38.90
CA SER A 986 -1.06 10.01 -39.29
C SER A 986 -0.95 10.14 -40.81
N GLN A 987 -0.33 11.23 -41.27
CA GLN A 987 0.00 11.46 -42.68
C GLN A 987 0.85 10.31 -43.27
N SER A 988 1.65 9.64 -42.43
CA SER A 988 2.46 8.47 -42.80
C SER A 988 1.69 7.14 -42.73
N GLY A 989 0.41 7.16 -42.38
CA GLY A 989 -0.43 5.96 -42.28
C GLY A 989 -0.28 5.19 -40.96
N ASN A 990 0.31 5.80 -39.92
CA ASN A 990 0.46 5.17 -38.62
C ASN A 990 -0.83 5.29 -37.80
N ASN A 991 -1.20 4.19 -37.12
CA ASN A 991 -2.31 4.18 -36.17
C ASN A 991 -1.88 4.75 -34.81
N LEU A 992 -2.86 5.27 -34.05
CA LEU A 992 -2.63 5.73 -32.68
C LEU A 992 -2.08 4.60 -31.80
N TRP A 993 -1.01 4.91 -31.05
CA TRP A 993 -0.49 4.04 -30.01
C TRP A 993 -1.46 3.93 -28.83
N SER A 994 -2.03 5.06 -28.41
CA SER A 994 -3.15 5.11 -27.47
C SER A 994 -4.14 6.20 -27.86
N THR A 995 -5.42 5.96 -27.58
CA THR A 995 -6.54 6.81 -27.99
C THR A 995 -7.06 7.72 -26.87
N GLU A 996 -6.57 7.58 -25.64
CA GLU A 996 -7.16 8.20 -24.46
C GLU A 996 -6.23 9.19 -23.77
N ALA A 997 -6.82 10.27 -23.26
CA ALA A 997 -6.17 11.19 -22.33
C ALA A 997 -7.14 11.60 -21.23
N TRP A 998 -6.64 11.71 -20.00
CA TRP A 998 -7.38 12.22 -18.86
C TRP A 998 -6.75 13.55 -18.45
N TYR A 999 -7.36 14.67 -18.83
CA TYR A 999 -6.90 16.01 -18.52
C TYR A 999 -7.57 16.52 -17.25
N ASN A 1000 -6.80 16.92 -16.23
CA ASN A 1000 -7.36 17.51 -15.01
C ASN A 1000 -7.49 19.03 -15.17
N MET A 1001 -8.72 19.55 -15.27
CA MET A 1001 -9.02 20.97 -15.41
C MET A 1001 -9.22 21.59 -14.03
N ASN A 1002 -8.15 21.87 -13.29
CA ASN A 1002 -8.26 22.58 -12.01
C ASN A 1002 -8.82 23.99 -12.22
N GLU A 1003 -8.26 24.71 -13.19
CA GLU A 1003 -8.69 26.04 -13.60
C GLU A 1003 -8.78 26.14 -15.12
N ILE A 1004 -9.73 26.95 -15.60
CA ILE A 1004 -9.88 27.28 -17.01
C ILE A 1004 -9.00 28.52 -17.29
N PRO A 1005 -8.10 28.49 -18.28
CA PRO A 1005 -7.29 29.64 -18.65
C PRO A 1005 -8.16 30.85 -18.99
N LYS A 1006 -7.77 32.04 -18.50
CA LYS A 1006 -8.41 33.29 -18.92
C LYS A 1006 -8.00 33.59 -20.36
N ASN A 1007 -8.88 34.22 -21.13
CA ASN A 1007 -8.51 34.84 -22.39
C ASN A 1007 -7.41 35.87 -22.12
N LEU A 1008 -6.18 35.53 -22.45
CA LEU A 1008 -5.13 36.52 -22.64
C LEU A 1008 -5.41 37.12 -24.03
N ASN A 1009 -6.27 38.13 -24.05
CA ASN A 1009 -6.46 38.98 -25.23
C ASN A 1009 -5.15 39.65 -25.63
#